data_AF-A0A355AHM1-F1
#
_entry.id   AF-A0A355AHM1-F1
#
_cell.length_a   1.000
_cell.length_b   1.000
_cell.length_c   1.000
_cell.angle_alpha   90.00
_cell.angle_beta   90.00
_cell.angle_gamma   90.00
#
_symmetry.space_group_name_H-M   'P 1'
#
loop_
_entity.id
_entity.type
_entity.pdbx_description
1 polymer ?
#
loop_
_entity_poly.entity_id
_entity_poly.type
_entity_poly.pdbx_seq_one_letter_code
_entity_poly.pdbx_strand_id
1 'polypeptide(L)'
;MILHQVAHLFKFVLLLIVSAVAVPCQVFAAEPEAPPPVRLRIEWGGGEERLWTGRIEVLTTPSIQSPAGDNFINSQSVRHIDWCLLSEHADEALGLHREGAALVIQNKQPRDGGGLDLRISDWQSKRLRIWLRPMDAAPGETGVGIEGSVAAFLVDQSLHQLDGSGNRLTISAVAGDLLRMRFSPPVSPNGKWQAEQKARVDVHPLLPTRAAGYGNVELRLALKNIRTGEELQTQSQPLLPFAGGPTAEGIVLEEWQPVVFECGLPSFPGVYQFQLQAIEQGSLRWSRTLASATKEFVVSSNSMVSSVGGEESWQLVYELDPGSPRLHERLRRLPGQAAASMRRLSLPAMPMPSLGNAAGRMPSLSIPKVSMPGLPKVPSVDNLMPRFSGLLSAGHSTVEPHQLGAMLRLPPMSASGVPAWEGIVITDAIPGRPYAVEVAYPSDQHVAVGLSVLEQKSGDTLISVRHDGGFEVPRPPAGSSAVLRRHRFVFWPRTQSPLLVISNSSRHQTATVGRVTVHRGPAKMNDSALPVSGYGERRIFAPVPREATGAQAGGEGGAGEPAGWVHWYDELSQTAERLKSQHVTGLAVDVYAGGASLWQSDLTAGGPRWEGGAGDPSFDEENRLALLCRVNEQAGMGLVPTLRFDGIHPRIESLLGQVDCKPGLLCLGRDGEVRDASETLVGRHYNILDPRVQGAVLDVVAELVERLRGSGVVDGIALELSAKGWLHLPGVAWGLDDTTFLRFVQETGKGKTVLLDSGPNRFTARAAAVEGELRSAWLAWRAEQIAMLHQGVARIV
;
A
#
# COMPACT_ATOMS: atom_id res chain seq x y z
N MET A 1 80.58 -19.17 4.54
CA MET A 1 79.38 -19.09 5.42
C MET A 1 78.30 -18.14 4.90
N ILE A 2 78.63 -16.95 4.40
CA ILE A 2 77.62 -15.97 3.89
C ILE A 2 76.92 -16.46 2.61
N LEU A 3 77.61 -17.16 1.72
CA LEU A 3 77.03 -17.66 0.46
C LEU A 3 75.99 -18.78 0.65
N HIS A 4 76.08 -19.56 1.74
CA HIS A 4 75.10 -20.61 2.04
C HIS A 4 73.81 -20.06 2.65
N GLN A 5 73.89 -18.96 3.41
CA GLN A 5 72.69 -18.31 3.94
C GLN A 5 71.89 -17.58 2.86
N VAL A 6 72.56 -16.98 1.87
CA VAL A 6 71.88 -16.35 0.73
C VAL A 6 71.17 -17.39 -0.15
N ALA A 7 71.77 -18.56 -0.37
CA ALA A 7 71.15 -19.65 -1.12
C ALA A 7 69.93 -20.26 -0.41
N HIS A 8 69.96 -20.35 0.93
CA HIS A 8 68.81 -20.79 1.71
C HIS A 8 67.68 -19.76 1.74
N LEU A 9 68.01 -18.47 1.80
CA LEU A 9 67.02 -17.40 1.73
C LEU A 9 66.37 -17.34 0.34
N PHE A 10 67.14 -17.53 -0.73
CA PHE A 10 66.61 -17.60 -2.09
C PHE A 10 65.73 -18.84 -2.30
N LYS A 11 66.09 -20.00 -1.75
CA LYS A 11 65.23 -21.20 -1.77
C LYS A 11 63.93 -20.99 -0.98
N PHE A 12 63.98 -20.30 0.16
CA PHE A 12 62.79 -20.02 0.97
C PHE A 12 61.85 -19.02 0.27
N VAL A 13 62.40 -17.98 -0.35
CA VAL A 13 61.64 -16.99 -1.13
C VAL A 13 61.07 -17.62 -2.40
N LEU A 14 61.82 -18.49 -3.09
CA LEU A 14 61.32 -19.22 -4.25
C LEU A 14 60.22 -20.23 -3.87
N LEU A 15 60.32 -20.91 -2.72
CA LEU A 15 59.24 -21.78 -2.23
C LEU A 15 57.99 -20.96 -1.85
N LEU A 16 58.16 -19.78 -1.24
CA LEU A 16 57.04 -18.89 -0.92
C LEU A 16 56.36 -18.31 -2.17
N ILE A 17 57.12 -18.03 -3.23
CA ILE A 17 56.58 -17.55 -4.51
C ILE A 17 55.92 -18.70 -5.31
N VAL A 18 56.43 -19.93 -5.22
CA VAL A 18 55.82 -21.11 -5.87
C VAL A 18 54.60 -21.62 -5.10
N SER A 19 54.52 -21.44 -3.78
CA SER A 19 53.30 -21.67 -2.99
C SER A 19 52.27 -20.54 -3.09
N ALA A 20 52.64 -19.39 -3.68
CA ALA A 20 51.74 -18.30 -4.06
C ALA A 20 51.35 -18.36 -5.56
N VAL A 21 51.56 -19.50 -6.22
CA VAL A 21 50.79 -19.84 -7.42
C VAL A 21 49.36 -19.99 -6.95
N ALA A 22 48.50 -19.08 -7.43
CA ALA A 22 47.07 -19.11 -7.26
C ALA A 22 46.60 -20.57 -7.30
N VAL A 23 46.22 -21.09 -6.13
CA VAL A 23 45.13 -22.06 -6.09
C VAL A 23 44.05 -21.33 -6.86
N PRO A 24 43.63 -21.77 -8.06
CA PRO A 24 42.42 -21.23 -8.61
C PRO A 24 41.44 -21.45 -7.47
N CYS A 25 40.94 -20.37 -6.85
CA CYS A 25 39.65 -20.44 -6.21
C CYS A 25 38.85 -21.18 -7.26
N GLN A 26 38.50 -22.43 -6.96
CA GLN A 26 37.41 -23.05 -7.65
C GLN A 26 36.33 -22.02 -7.37
N VAL A 27 36.07 -21.20 -8.41
CA VAL A 27 34.75 -20.66 -8.62
C VAL A 27 33.94 -21.92 -8.43
N PHE A 28 33.36 -22.06 -7.23
CA PHE A 28 32.22 -22.92 -7.07
C PHE A 28 31.39 -22.49 -8.26
N ALA A 29 31.36 -23.35 -9.29
CA ALA A 29 30.44 -23.18 -10.38
C ALA A 29 29.14 -22.99 -9.62
N ALA A 30 28.62 -21.76 -9.64
CA ALA A 30 27.36 -21.48 -8.98
C ALA A 30 26.46 -22.59 -9.47
N GLU A 31 25.96 -23.42 -8.53
CA GLU A 31 24.96 -24.42 -8.90
C GLU A 31 23.99 -23.70 -9.83
N PRO A 32 23.70 -24.25 -11.03
CA PRO A 32 22.90 -23.54 -12.01
C PRO A 32 21.65 -23.05 -11.31
N GLU A 33 21.60 -21.74 -11.09
CA GLU A 33 20.61 -21.12 -10.22
C GLU A 33 19.26 -21.49 -10.81
N ALA A 34 18.42 -22.19 -10.02
CA ALA A 34 17.16 -22.71 -10.52
C ALA A 34 16.41 -21.60 -11.27
N PRO A 35 15.85 -21.89 -12.46
CA PRO A 35 15.23 -20.86 -13.28
C PRO A 35 14.19 -20.11 -12.45
N PRO A 36 14.16 -18.77 -12.52
CA PRO A 36 13.24 -17.99 -11.70
C PRO A 36 11.79 -18.43 -11.97
N PRO A 37 10.92 -18.35 -10.93
CA PRO A 37 9.54 -18.75 -11.07
C PRO A 37 8.82 -17.89 -12.11
N VAL A 38 7.76 -18.45 -12.68
CA VAL A 38 6.86 -17.79 -13.63
C VAL A 38 5.56 -17.39 -12.97
N ARG A 39 4.85 -16.44 -13.57
CA ARG A 39 3.58 -15.93 -13.09
C ARG A 39 2.47 -16.15 -14.11
N LEU A 40 1.40 -16.83 -13.67
CA LEU A 40 0.18 -17.01 -14.43
C LEU A 40 -0.97 -16.24 -13.79
N ARG A 41 -1.68 -15.48 -14.61
CA ARG A 41 -2.95 -14.86 -14.25
C ARG A 41 -4.09 -15.82 -14.60
N ILE A 42 -4.98 -16.04 -13.64
CA ILE A 42 -6.19 -16.85 -13.79
C ILE A 42 -7.38 -15.97 -13.43
N GLU A 43 -8.26 -15.72 -14.40
CA GLU A 43 -9.47 -14.91 -14.24
C GLU A 43 -10.68 -15.71 -14.68
N TRP A 44 -11.77 -15.66 -13.92
CA TRP A 44 -13.03 -16.28 -14.30
C TRP A 44 -14.19 -15.29 -14.15
N GLY A 45 -15.21 -15.42 -15.00
CA GLY A 45 -16.40 -14.55 -15.00
C GLY A 45 -16.52 -13.69 -16.26
N GLY A 46 -17.00 -12.46 -16.12
CA GLY A 46 -17.22 -11.49 -17.20
C GLY A 46 -18.61 -11.58 -17.86
N GLY A 47 -19.49 -12.47 -17.38
CA GLY A 47 -20.88 -12.61 -17.79
C GLY A 47 -21.84 -12.24 -16.64
N GLU A 48 -22.96 -12.95 -16.54
CA GLU A 48 -23.91 -12.77 -15.42
C GLU A 48 -23.34 -13.23 -14.07
N GLU A 49 -23.74 -12.57 -12.99
CA GLU A 49 -23.29 -12.89 -11.63
C GLU A 49 -23.69 -14.31 -11.22
N ARG A 50 -22.71 -15.13 -10.83
CA ARG A 50 -22.93 -16.52 -10.41
C ARG A 50 -22.09 -16.94 -9.20
N LEU A 51 -22.53 -18.02 -8.54
CA LEU A 51 -21.79 -18.69 -7.48
C LEU A 51 -20.85 -19.73 -8.08
N TRP A 52 -19.54 -19.55 -7.91
CA TRP A 52 -18.53 -20.47 -8.44
C TRP A 52 -18.02 -21.45 -7.38
N THR A 53 -17.82 -22.70 -7.78
CA THR A 53 -17.02 -23.66 -7.02
C THR A 53 -16.00 -24.37 -7.91
N GLY A 54 -14.81 -24.62 -7.38
CA GLY A 54 -13.71 -25.12 -8.18
C GLY A 54 -12.48 -25.52 -7.38
N ARG A 55 -11.48 -26.04 -8.10
CA ARG A 55 -10.16 -26.40 -7.59
C ARG A 55 -9.09 -26.02 -8.60
N ILE A 56 -7.97 -25.49 -8.11
CA ILE A 56 -6.76 -25.21 -8.88
C ILE A 56 -5.61 -25.99 -8.26
N GLU A 57 -4.92 -26.78 -9.07
CA GLU A 57 -3.85 -27.69 -8.64
C GLU A 57 -2.62 -27.53 -9.54
N VAL A 58 -1.44 -27.52 -8.94
CA VAL A 58 -0.15 -27.56 -9.65
C VAL A 58 0.47 -28.93 -9.42
N LEU A 59 0.55 -29.72 -10.48
CA LEU A 59 1.01 -31.11 -10.45
C LEU A 59 2.44 -31.19 -11.01
N THR A 60 3.28 -32.07 -10.45
CA THR A 60 4.60 -32.35 -11.02
C THR A 60 4.51 -33.53 -11.98
N THR A 61 5.08 -33.40 -13.17
CA THR A 61 5.16 -34.50 -14.14
C THR A 61 6.17 -35.53 -13.63
N PRO A 62 5.84 -36.83 -13.53
CA PRO A 62 6.81 -37.84 -13.11
C PRO A 62 7.94 -37.93 -14.14
N SER A 63 9.19 -37.67 -13.74
CA SER A 63 10.35 -37.86 -14.60
C SER A 63 10.71 -39.35 -14.69
N ILE A 64 11.07 -39.83 -15.89
CA ILE A 64 11.51 -41.22 -16.16
C ILE A 64 12.98 -41.44 -15.76
N GLN A 65 13.69 -40.41 -15.28
CA GLN A 65 15.09 -40.50 -14.88
C GLN A 65 15.32 -39.81 -13.53
N SER A 66 15.20 -40.59 -12.46
CA SER A 66 15.97 -40.38 -11.24
C SER A 66 16.60 -41.71 -10.83
N PRO A 67 17.83 -42.02 -11.27
CA PRO A 67 18.57 -43.19 -10.81
C PRO A 67 19.57 -42.76 -9.74
N ALA A 68 19.10 -42.42 -8.53
CA ALA A 68 19.87 -42.49 -7.30
C ALA A 68 18.92 -42.18 -6.13
N GLY A 69 18.85 -43.09 -5.16
CA GLY A 69 18.03 -42.90 -3.98
C GLY A 69 18.60 -41.81 -3.08
N ASP A 70 17.85 -40.73 -2.94
CA ASP A 70 17.92 -39.87 -1.76
C ASP A 70 16.88 -40.34 -0.75
N ASN A 71 17.35 -41.19 0.17
CA ASN A 71 16.74 -41.28 1.50
C ASN A 71 16.90 -39.92 2.15
N PHE A 72 15.84 -39.16 2.43
CA PHE A 72 15.85 -38.27 3.60
C PHE A 72 14.44 -37.95 4.08
N ILE A 73 14.09 -38.56 5.20
CA ILE A 73 12.89 -38.40 6.03
C ILE A 73 12.87 -36.98 6.69
N ASN A 74 13.42 -35.95 6.05
CA ASN A 74 13.53 -34.58 6.59
C ASN A 74 13.24 -33.44 5.60
N SER A 75 12.59 -33.71 4.46
CA SER A 75 12.03 -32.64 3.63
C SER A 75 10.63 -32.28 4.15
N GLN A 76 10.56 -31.21 4.94
CA GLN A 76 9.31 -30.52 5.25
C GLN A 76 8.53 -30.32 3.95
N SER A 77 7.26 -30.75 3.94
CA SER A 77 6.37 -30.72 2.77
C SER A 77 6.41 -29.36 2.08
N VAL A 78 7.11 -29.27 0.95
CA VAL A 78 7.40 -27.99 0.28
C VAL A 78 6.12 -27.45 -0.36
N ARG A 79 5.76 -26.25 0.07
CA ARG A 79 4.64 -25.44 -0.41
C ARG A 79 4.94 -24.99 -1.85
N HIS A 80 4.34 -25.61 -2.86
CA HIS A 80 4.67 -25.35 -4.28
C HIS A 80 3.79 -24.30 -4.98
N ILE A 81 2.91 -23.60 -4.26
CA ILE A 81 2.02 -22.59 -4.86
C ILE A 81 2.06 -21.32 -4.01
N ASP A 82 2.63 -20.27 -4.56
CA ASP A 82 2.50 -18.91 -4.07
C ASP A 82 1.42 -18.22 -4.90
N TRP A 83 0.53 -17.46 -4.27
CA TRP A 83 -0.61 -16.86 -4.97
C TRP A 83 -1.05 -15.55 -4.32
N CYS A 84 -1.78 -14.74 -5.07
CA CYS A 84 -2.47 -13.56 -4.54
C CYS A 84 -3.78 -13.30 -5.30
N LEU A 85 -4.81 -12.82 -4.60
CA LEU A 85 -6.05 -12.36 -5.23
C LEU A 85 -5.78 -11.16 -6.14
N LEU A 86 -6.55 -11.04 -7.23
CA LEU A 86 -6.62 -9.80 -8.02
C LEU A 86 -7.52 -8.75 -7.37
N SER A 87 -8.47 -9.21 -6.56
CA SER A 87 -9.52 -8.39 -5.97
C SER A 87 -9.06 -7.42 -4.90
N GLU A 88 -9.77 -6.30 -4.83
CA GLU A 88 -9.74 -5.37 -3.70
C GLU A 88 -10.87 -5.63 -2.69
N HIS A 89 -11.82 -6.51 -3.01
CA HIS A 89 -12.98 -6.77 -2.17
C HIS A 89 -12.72 -7.89 -1.15
N ALA A 90 -12.92 -7.57 0.13
CA ALA A 90 -12.66 -8.49 1.25
C ALA A 90 -13.61 -9.72 1.28
N ASP A 91 -14.71 -9.68 0.54
CA ASP A 91 -15.69 -10.75 0.42
C ASP A 91 -15.32 -11.80 -0.64
N GLU A 92 -14.49 -11.46 -1.64
CA GLU A 92 -13.91 -12.42 -2.58
C GLU A 92 -12.91 -13.35 -1.87
N ALA A 93 -12.18 -12.81 -0.88
CA ALA A 93 -11.30 -13.57 0.00
C ALA A 93 -12.00 -14.70 0.78
N LEU A 94 -13.32 -14.59 1.02
CA LEU A 94 -14.09 -15.65 1.68
C LEU A 94 -14.29 -16.89 0.81
N GLY A 95 -14.18 -16.74 -0.51
CA GLY A 95 -14.45 -17.78 -1.48
C GLY A 95 -13.23 -18.63 -1.81
N LEU A 96 -12.02 -18.21 -1.46
CA LEU A 96 -10.79 -18.86 -1.90
C LEU A 96 -9.89 -19.21 -0.72
N HIS A 97 -9.52 -20.48 -0.60
CA HIS A 97 -8.63 -20.94 0.47
C HIS A 97 -7.75 -22.10 0.02
N ARG A 98 -6.67 -22.35 0.77
CA ARG A 98 -5.74 -23.44 0.49
C ARG A 98 -6.20 -24.73 1.16
N GLU A 99 -6.17 -25.84 0.43
CA GLU A 99 -6.42 -27.18 0.96
C GLU A 99 -5.29 -28.11 0.49
N GLY A 100 -4.29 -28.31 1.37
CA GLY A 100 -3.07 -29.04 1.01
C GLY A 100 -2.30 -28.37 -0.14
N ALA A 101 -2.14 -29.08 -1.25
CA ALA A 101 -1.47 -28.58 -2.46
C ALA A 101 -2.43 -27.92 -3.46
N ALA A 102 -3.73 -27.82 -3.16
CA ALA A 102 -4.74 -27.23 -4.02
C ALA A 102 -5.23 -25.87 -3.49
N LEU A 103 -5.70 -25.01 -4.39
CA LEU A 103 -6.53 -23.86 -4.05
C LEU A 103 -7.98 -24.21 -4.35
N VAL A 104 -8.88 -23.94 -3.41
CA VAL A 104 -10.30 -24.29 -3.49
C VAL A 104 -11.13 -23.03 -3.62
N ILE A 105 -11.98 -22.99 -4.64
CA ILE A 105 -12.93 -21.91 -4.91
C ILE A 105 -14.31 -22.36 -4.43
N GLN A 106 -14.95 -21.57 -3.58
CA GLN A 106 -16.28 -21.77 -3.00
C GLN A 106 -16.90 -20.40 -2.66
N ASN A 107 -17.37 -19.70 -3.69
CA ASN A 107 -18.01 -18.40 -3.50
C ASN A 107 -19.25 -18.53 -2.61
N LYS A 108 -19.45 -17.56 -1.73
CA LYS A 108 -20.63 -17.50 -0.83
C LYS A 108 -21.72 -16.56 -1.33
N GLN A 109 -21.37 -15.67 -2.26
CA GLN A 109 -22.27 -14.71 -2.88
C GLN A 109 -22.07 -14.74 -4.41
N PRO A 110 -23.13 -14.54 -5.21
CA PRO A 110 -23.01 -14.39 -6.65
C PRO A 110 -22.04 -13.27 -7.00
N ARG A 111 -21.20 -13.47 -8.01
CA ARG A 111 -20.24 -12.48 -8.50
C ARG A 111 -20.14 -12.52 -10.02
N ASP A 112 -19.88 -11.35 -10.60
CA ASP A 112 -19.57 -11.16 -12.01
C ASP A 112 -18.21 -11.76 -12.39
N GLY A 113 -17.32 -11.98 -11.42
CA GLY A 113 -16.09 -12.75 -11.63
C GLY A 113 -15.22 -12.92 -10.39
N GLY A 114 -14.01 -13.38 -10.63
CA GLY A 114 -12.93 -13.46 -9.66
C GLY A 114 -11.61 -13.71 -10.36
N GLY A 115 -10.51 -13.51 -9.63
CA GLY A 115 -9.20 -13.74 -10.22
C GLY A 115 -8.07 -13.83 -9.22
N LEU A 116 -7.02 -14.52 -9.63
CA LEU A 116 -5.78 -14.63 -8.88
C LEU A 116 -4.57 -14.68 -9.80
N ASP A 117 -3.42 -14.31 -9.27
CA ASP A 117 -2.13 -14.59 -9.89
C ASP A 117 -1.44 -15.73 -9.13
N LEU A 118 -0.85 -16.68 -9.86
CA LEU A 118 -0.05 -17.79 -9.34
C LEU A 118 1.42 -17.57 -9.68
N ARG A 119 2.29 -17.78 -8.69
CA ARG A 119 3.73 -17.88 -8.88
C ARG A 119 4.17 -19.34 -8.75
N ILE A 120 4.79 -19.85 -9.80
CA ILE A 120 5.11 -21.26 -9.97
C ILE A 120 6.62 -21.41 -10.18
N SER A 121 7.28 -22.09 -9.25
CA SER A 121 8.68 -22.50 -9.38
C SER A 121 8.80 -23.83 -10.14
N ASP A 122 9.95 -24.07 -10.79
CA ASP A 122 10.20 -25.32 -11.55
C ASP A 122 9.11 -25.60 -12.61
N TRP A 123 8.64 -24.53 -13.25
CA TRP A 123 7.43 -24.50 -14.08
C TRP A 123 7.47 -25.45 -15.28
N GLN A 124 8.66 -25.78 -15.79
CA GLN A 124 8.85 -26.68 -16.92
C GLN A 124 8.38 -28.11 -16.60
N SER A 125 8.52 -28.53 -15.34
CA SER A 125 8.07 -29.85 -14.88
C SER A 125 6.60 -29.85 -14.45
N LYS A 126 5.96 -28.68 -14.33
CA LYS A 126 4.62 -28.54 -13.75
C LYS A 126 3.51 -28.54 -14.79
N ARG A 127 2.38 -29.08 -14.37
CA ARG A 127 1.10 -29.02 -15.07
C ARG A 127 0.09 -28.29 -14.20
N LEU A 128 -0.70 -27.43 -14.82
CA LEU A 128 -1.79 -26.72 -14.18
C LEU A 128 -3.09 -27.47 -14.46
N ARG A 129 -3.84 -27.76 -13.41
CA ARG A 129 -5.18 -28.35 -13.49
C ARG A 129 -6.17 -27.41 -12.83
N ILE A 130 -7.17 -26.97 -13.58
CA ILE A 130 -8.25 -26.12 -13.08
C ILE A 130 -9.56 -26.85 -13.33
N TRP A 131 -10.41 -26.88 -12.32
CA TRP A 131 -11.79 -27.32 -12.46
C TRP A 131 -12.71 -26.27 -11.86
N LEU A 132 -13.68 -25.78 -12.62
CA LEU A 132 -14.60 -24.72 -12.22
C LEU A 132 -16.02 -25.05 -12.68
N ARG A 133 -17.00 -24.81 -11.81
CA ARG A 133 -18.42 -24.96 -12.14
C ARG A 133 -19.30 -23.94 -11.40
N PRO A 134 -20.45 -23.57 -11.97
CA PRO A 134 -21.48 -22.87 -11.20
C PRO A 134 -22.05 -23.80 -10.10
N MET A 135 -22.38 -23.24 -8.94
CA MET A 135 -23.01 -23.98 -7.83
C MET A 135 -24.50 -24.23 -8.09
N ASP A 136 -25.13 -23.34 -8.83
CA ASP A 136 -26.52 -23.38 -9.28
C ASP A 136 -26.69 -24.12 -10.62
N ALA A 137 -25.66 -24.84 -11.06
CA ALA A 137 -25.64 -25.57 -12.33
C ALA A 137 -26.86 -26.49 -12.49
N ALA A 138 -27.53 -26.39 -13.64
CA ALA A 138 -28.67 -27.26 -13.96
C ALA A 138 -28.23 -28.74 -14.08
N PRO A 139 -29.13 -29.72 -13.86
CA PRO A 139 -28.80 -31.13 -14.06
C PRO A 139 -28.34 -31.40 -15.51
N GLY A 140 -27.03 -31.61 -15.71
CA GLY A 140 -26.40 -31.81 -17.02
C GLY A 140 -25.37 -30.74 -17.42
N GLU A 141 -25.31 -29.60 -16.73
CA GLU A 141 -24.27 -28.59 -16.91
C GLU A 141 -22.98 -29.09 -16.22
N THR A 142 -22.02 -29.53 -17.03
CA THR A 142 -20.74 -30.07 -16.55
C THR A 142 -19.75 -28.93 -16.32
N GLY A 143 -19.02 -28.97 -15.20
CA GLY A 143 -17.94 -28.02 -14.92
C GLY A 143 -16.85 -28.08 -15.97
N VAL A 144 -16.18 -26.95 -16.20
CA VAL A 144 -15.03 -26.87 -17.10
C VAL A 144 -13.79 -27.37 -16.39
N GLY A 145 -13.21 -28.45 -16.92
CA GLY A 145 -11.91 -28.98 -16.51
C GLY A 145 -10.85 -28.65 -17.56
N ILE A 146 -9.82 -27.91 -17.15
CA ILE A 146 -8.66 -27.60 -17.97
C ILE A 146 -7.45 -28.27 -17.35
N GLU A 147 -6.65 -28.94 -18.17
CA GLU A 147 -5.36 -29.47 -17.78
C GLU A 147 -4.35 -29.21 -18.89
N GLY A 148 -3.21 -28.60 -18.54
CA GLY A 148 -2.17 -28.27 -19.50
C GLY A 148 -0.81 -28.12 -18.84
N SER A 149 0.24 -28.12 -19.65
CA SER A 149 1.58 -27.72 -19.20
C SER A 149 1.58 -26.23 -18.86
N VAL A 150 2.27 -25.84 -17.77
CA VAL A 150 2.46 -24.42 -17.43
C VAL A 150 3.15 -23.69 -18.59
N ALA A 151 4.08 -24.35 -19.28
CA ALA A 151 4.77 -23.80 -20.46
C ALA A 151 3.80 -23.38 -21.58
N ALA A 152 2.73 -24.15 -21.79
CA ALA A 152 1.77 -23.87 -22.86
C ALA A 152 0.93 -22.62 -22.55
N PHE A 153 0.50 -22.45 -21.29
CA PHE A 153 -0.28 -21.29 -20.84
C PHE A 153 0.50 -19.97 -20.84
N LEU A 154 1.83 -20.04 -20.84
CA LEU A 154 2.69 -18.87 -20.93
C LEU A 154 2.87 -18.37 -22.38
N VAL A 155 2.70 -19.24 -23.39
CA VAL A 155 2.85 -18.88 -24.82
C VAL A 155 1.62 -18.10 -25.29
N ASP A 156 0.44 -18.69 -25.10
CA ASP A 156 -0.82 -18.18 -25.62
C ASP A 156 -1.83 -18.03 -24.48
N GLN A 157 -2.54 -16.90 -24.51
CA GLN A 157 -3.71 -16.71 -23.66
C GLN A 157 -4.74 -17.80 -23.98
N SER A 158 -5.08 -18.58 -22.96
CA SER A 158 -6.09 -19.62 -23.07
C SER A 158 -7.43 -19.06 -22.60
N LEU A 159 -8.44 -19.14 -23.47
CA LEU A 159 -9.79 -18.65 -23.22
C LEU A 159 -10.80 -19.80 -23.35
N HIS A 160 -11.55 -20.04 -22.27
CA HIS A 160 -12.53 -21.13 -22.21
C HIS A 160 -13.88 -20.59 -21.77
N GLN A 161 -14.95 -20.96 -22.46
CA GLN A 161 -16.30 -20.59 -22.05
C GLN A 161 -16.72 -21.44 -20.84
N LEU A 162 -17.18 -20.80 -19.76
CA LEU A 162 -17.60 -21.47 -18.53
C LEU A 162 -19.08 -21.85 -18.53
N ASP A 163 -19.94 -21.01 -19.12
CA ASP A 163 -21.38 -21.21 -19.18
C ASP A 163 -22.03 -20.51 -20.40
N GLY A 164 -23.36 -20.65 -20.52
CA GLY A 164 -24.16 -19.99 -21.54
C GLY A 164 -24.44 -18.49 -21.29
N SER A 165 -24.12 -17.97 -20.10
CA SER A 165 -24.35 -16.58 -19.68
C SER A 165 -23.18 -15.64 -20.02
N GLY A 166 -22.21 -16.12 -20.80
CA GLY A 166 -21.07 -15.33 -21.25
C GLY A 166 -19.88 -15.33 -20.31
N ASN A 167 -19.90 -16.11 -19.22
CA ASN A 167 -18.76 -16.25 -18.32
C ASN A 167 -17.62 -17.03 -18.98
N ARG A 168 -16.38 -16.60 -18.76
CA ARG A 168 -15.17 -17.17 -19.36
C ARG A 168 -14.09 -17.40 -18.31
N LEU A 169 -13.25 -18.39 -18.54
CA LEU A 169 -12.01 -18.65 -17.82
C LEU A 169 -10.86 -18.26 -18.74
N THR A 170 -10.03 -17.36 -18.24
CA THR A 170 -8.86 -16.82 -18.91
C THR A 170 -7.61 -17.22 -18.14
N ILE A 171 -6.62 -17.76 -18.85
CA ILE A 171 -5.30 -18.08 -18.31
C ILE A 171 -4.26 -17.40 -19.20
N SER A 172 -3.39 -16.59 -18.62
CA SER A 172 -2.35 -15.87 -19.36
C SER A 172 -1.08 -15.66 -18.54
N ALA A 173 0.05 -15.45 -19.21
CA ALA A 173 1.25 -14.93 -18.55
C ALA A 173 1.01 -13.52 -18.02
N VAL A 174 1.53 -13.21 -16.83
CA VAL A 174 1.56 -11.84 -16.32
C VAL A 174 2.51 -10.99 -17.18
N ALA A 175 2.18 -9.72 -17.40
CA ALA A 175 3.03 -8.80 -18.14
C ALA A 175 4.46 -8.75 -17.54
N GLY A 176 5.48 -8.62 -18.39
CA GLY A 176 6.88 -8.59 -17.96
C GLY A 176 7.49 -9.96 -17.63
N ASP A 177 6.70 -11.04 -17.55
CA ASP A 177 7.23 -12.37 -17.18
C ASP A 177 8.04 -13.06 -18.30
N LEU A 178 8.02 -12.51 -19.52
CA LEU A 178 8.92 -12.91 -20.62
C LEU A 178 10.35 -12.40 -20.42
N LEU A 179 10.55 -11.36 -19.60
CA LEU A 179 11.86 -10.77 -19.30
C LEU A 179 12.00 -10.59 -17.79
N ARG A 180 12.18 -11.71 -17.08
CA ARG A 180 12.22 -11.73 -15.61
C ARG A 180 13.49 -11.07 -15.10
N MET A 181 13.34 -10.01 -14.30
CA MET A 181 14.43 -9.22 -13.74
C MET A 181 14.58 -9.46 -12.24
N ARG A 182 15.69 -10.08 -11.83
CA ARG A 182 16.11 -10.13 -10.43
C ARG A 182 17.03 -8.95 -10.16
N PHE A 183 16.59 -8.12 -9.22
CA PHE A 183 17.36 -6.96 -8.79
C PHE A 183 17.99 -7.29 -7.45
N SER A 184 19.32 -7.34 -7.44
CA SER A 184 20.11 -7.51 -6.22
C SER A 184 20.72 -6.15 -5.86
N PRO A 185 20.23 -5.48 -4.80
CA PRO A 185 20.86 -4.25 -4.35
C PRO A 185 22.29 -4.52 -3.88
N PRO A 186 23.20 -3.54 -3.95
CA PRO A 186 24.50 -3.67 -3.31
C PRO A 186 24.30 -3.68 -1.79
N VAL A 187 24.42 -4.86 -1.18
CA VAL A 187 24.27 -5.03 0.27
C VAL A 187 25.65 -4.94 0.93
N SER A 188 25.82 -4.01 1.87
CA SER A 188 26.93 -4.05 2.82
C SER A 188 26.66 -5.15 3.88
N PRO A 189 27.67 -5.79 4.50
CA PRO A 189 27.49 -6.82 5.53
C PRO A 189 26.53 -6.47 6.68
N ASN A 190 26.19 -5.19 6.83
CA ASN A 190 25.30 -4.65 7.86
C ASN A 190 23.86 -4.40 7.37
N GLY A 191 23.47 -4.89 6.18
CA GLY A 191 22.10 -4.73 5.63
C GLY A 191 21.75 -3.30 5.17
N LYS A 192 22.69 -2.36 5.28
CA LYS A 192 22.54 -1.00 4.77
C LYS A 192 22.94 -0.96 3.29
N TRP A 193 22.21 -0.19 2.49
CA TRP A 193 22.58 0.09 1.11
C TRP A 193 23.93 0.82 1.11
N GLN A 194 24.58 1.06 -0.02
CA GLN A 194 25.69 2.03 -0.09
C GLN A 194 25.46 2.90 -1.31
N ALA A 195 25.62 4.21 -1.13
CA ALA A 195 25.21 5.23 -2.11
C ALA A 195 26.07 5.27 -3.39
N GLU A 196 27.06 4.39 -3.56
CA GLU A 196 28.02 4.46 -4.67
C GLU A 196 28.43 3.08 -5.23
N GLN A 197 27.64 2.03 -4.97
CA GLN A 197 27.91 0.70 -5.54
C GLN A 197 26.97 0.36 -6.70
N LYS A 198 27.50 -0.39 -7.66
CA LYS A 198 26.76 -0.91 -8.80
C LYS A 198 25.71 -1.92 -8.30
N ALA A 199 24.47 -1.76 -8.71
CA ALA A 199 23.46 -2.79 -8.55
C ALA A 199 23.58 -3.84 -9.65
N ARG A 200 23.31 -5.09 -9.28
CA ARG A 200 23.29 -6.20 -10.23
C ARG A 200 21.85 -6.49 -10.64
N VAL A 201 21.60 -6.47 -11.94
CA VAL A 201 20.31 -6.84 -12.54
C VAL A 201 20.52 -8.11 -13.34
N ASP A 202 20.05 -9.23 -12.81
CA ASP A 202 20.06 -10.53 -13.48
C ASP A 202 18.78 -10.68 -14.28
N VAL A 203 18.91 -10.82 -15.59
CA VAL A 203 17.79 -10.96 -16.53
C VAL A 203 17.73 -12.39 -17.03
N HIS A 204 16.55 -13.00 -16.92
CA HIS A 204 16.27 -14.36 -17.41
C HIS A 204 15.19 -14.30 -18.49
N PRO A 205 15.58 -14.20 -19.79
CA PRO A 205 14.63 -14.09 -20.88
C PRO A 205 13.96 -15.42 -21.21
N LEU A 206 12.66 -15.34 -21.47
CA LEU A 206 11.82 -16.42 -21.94
C LEU A 206 11.03 -15.92 -23.14
N LEU A 207 11.48 -16.24 -24.35
CA LEU A 207 10.90 -15.72 -25.59
C LEU A 207 10.25 -16.85 -26.39
N PRO A 208 9.11 -16.62 -27.07
CA PRO A 208 8.45 -17.66 -27.87
C PRO A 208 9.30 -18.04 -29.09
N THR A 209 9.39 -19.32 -29.46
CA THR A 209 10.12 -19.75 -30.67
C THR A 209 9.42 -19.26 -31.93
N ARG A 210 10.20 -19.00 -32.99
CA ARG A 210 9.67 -18.70 -34.34
C ARG A 210 10.18 -19.73 -35.34
N ALA A 211 9.32 -20.10 -36.29
CA ALA A 211 9.66 -21.06 -37.35
C ALA A 211 10.87 -20.62 -38.20
N ALA A 212 11.09 -19.32 -38.38
CA ALA A 212 12.24 -18.76 -39.09
C ALA A 212 13.46 -18.49 -38.18
N GLY A 213 13.36 -18.80 -36.89
CA GLY A 213 14.27 -18.29 -35.86
C GLY A 213 14.12 -16.79 -35.63
N TYR A 214 14.90 -16.27 -34.68
CA TYR A 214 15.07 -14.84 -34.50
C TYR A 214 16.30 -14.34 -35.26
N GLY A 215 16.26 -13.07 -35.68
CA GLY A 215 17.48 -12.33 -36.06
C GLY A 215 18.40 -12.08 -34.86
N ASN A 216 19.30 -11.10 -34.98
CA ASN A 216 20.10 -10.68 -33.83
C ASN A 216 19.17 -10.04 -32.78
N VAL A 217 19.08 -10.62 -31.59
CA VAL A 217 18.27 -10.09 -30.49
C VAL A 217 19.19 -9.40 -29.50
N GLU A 218 18.85 -8.16 -29.16
CA GLU A 218 19.57 -7.35 -28.18
C GLU A 218 18.65 -7.06 -26.99
N LEU A 219 19.17 -7.24 -25.78
CA LEU A 219 18.52 -6.74 -24.57
C LEU A 219 19.00 -5.32 -24.30
N ARG A 220 18.07 -4.37 -24.21
CA ARG A 220 18.32 -2.99 -23.82
C ARG A 220 17.70 -2.71 -22.46
N LEU A 221 18.53 -2.35 -21.50
CA LEU A 221 18.13 -1.93 -20.16
C LEU A 221 18.33 -0.40 -20.02
N ALA A 222 17.27 0.33 -19.69
CA ALA A 222 17.30 1.76 -19.40
C ALA A 222 16.89 2.02 -17.95
N LEU A 223 17.67 2.84 -17.24
CA LEU A 223 17.35 3.37 -15.91
C LEU A 223 16.77 4.78 -16.06
N LYS A 224 15.56 4.98 -15.54
CA LYS A 224 14.84 6.25 -15.65
C LYS A 224 14.45 6.79 -14.28
N ASN A 225 14.48 8.11 -14.14
CA ASN A 225 13.82 8.80 -13.03
C ASN A 225 12.34 8.98 -13.41
N ILE A 226 11.42 8.37 -12.65
CA ILE A 226 9.99 8.39 -13.01
C ILE A 226 9.43 9.82 -12.94
N ARG A 227 9.93 10.65 -12.03
CA ARG A 227 9.44 12.01 -11.81
C ARG A 227 9.83 12.97 -12.92
N THR A 228 11.08 12.92 -13.37
CA THR A 228 11.59 13.82 -14.42
C THR A 228 11.40 13.25 -15.82
N GLY A 229 11.19 11.93 -15.94
CA GLY A 229 11.23 11.20 -17.21
C GLY A 229 12.64 11.09 -17.81
N GLU A 230 13.66 11.52 -17.07
CA GLU A 230 15.04 11.53 -17.52
C GLU A 230 15.62 10.11 -17.55
N GLU A 231 16.21 9.74 -18.68
CA GLU A 231 16.96 8.50 -18.85
C GLU A 231 18.40 8.72 -18.35
N LEU A 232 18.73 8.12 -17.21
CA LEU A 232 20.00 8.33 -16.52
C LEU A 232 21.11 7.43 -17.07
N GLN A 233 20.75 6.20 -17.42
CA GLN A 233 21.70 5.21 -17.94
C GLN A 233 20.99 4.27 -18.90
N THR A 234 21.66 3.89 -19.98
CA THR A 234 21.22 2.83 -20.90
C THR A 234 22.36 1.90 -21.20
N GLN A 235 22.08 0.60 -21.16
CA GLN A 235 23.01 -0.47 -21.53
C GLN A 235 22.32 -1.41 -22.50
N SER A 236 23.09 -1.97 -23.42
CA SER A 236 22.61 -3.02 -24.31
C SER A 236 23.58 -4.18 -24.36
N GLN A 237 23.06 -5.39 -24.39
CA GLN A 237 23.85 -6.63 -24.50
C GLN A 237 23.18 -7.60 -25.48
N PRO A 238 23.96 -8.32 -26.31
CA PRO A 238 23.40 -9.32 -27.21
C PRO A 238 22.83 -10.49 -26.41
N LEU A 239 21.70 -11.03 -26.87
CA LEU A 239 21.06 -12.18 -26.26
C LEU A 239 21.51 -13.47 -26.96
N LEU A 240 22.07 -14.40 -26.20
CA LEU A 240 22.62 -15.66 -26.73
C LEU A 240 21.72 -16.85 -26.37
N PRO A 241 21.38 -17.74 -27.33
CA PRO A 241 20.57 -18.91 -27.04
C PRO A 241 21.39 -19.97 -26.29
N PHE A 242 20.73 -20.87 -25.57
CA PHE A 242 21.42 -22.05 -25.02
C PHE A 242 21.86 -23.00 -26.15
N ALA A 243 23.00 -23.68 -25.95
CA ALA A 243 23.48 -24.66 -26.92
C ALA A 243 22.56 -25.90 -26.91
N GLY A 244 21.90 -26.19 -28.04
CA GLY A 244 20.97 -27.32 -28.20
C GLY A 244 19.49 -26.94 -28.18
N GLY A 245 19.12 -25.93 -28.96
CA GLY A 245 17.74 -25.40 -29.03
C GLY A 245 16.67 -26.47 -29.30
N PRO A 246 15.41 -26.18 -28.95
CA PRO A 246 14.32 -27.16 -28.99
C PRO A 246 14.08 -27.67 -30.42
N THR A 247 14.17 -29.00 -30.61
CA THR A 247 13.76 -29.70 -31.84
C THR A 247 12.26 -29.96 -31.92
N ALA A 248 11.44 -29.23 -31.14
CA ALA A 248 10.00 -29.45 -31.07
C ALA A 248 9.27 -28.64 -32.15
N GLU A 249 8.32 -29.27 -32.86
CA GLU A 249 7.43 -28.59 -33.81
C GLU A 249 6.36 -27.77 -33.05
N GLY A 250 6.33 -26.44 -33.26
CA GLY A 250 5.35 -25.52 -32.66
C GLY A 250 5.96 -24.24 -32.05
N ILE A 251 5.11 -23.33 -31.56
CA ILE A 251 5.54 -22.18 -30.75
C ILE A 251 5.73 -22.69 -29.31
N VAL A 252 6.97 -22.68 -28.83
CA VAL A 252 7.37 -23.10 -27.48
C VAL A 252 8.13 -21.94 -26.85
N LEU A 253 8.08 -21.76 -25.53
CA LEU A 253 8.96 -20.78 -24.89
C LEU A 253 10.39 -21.31 -24.82
N GLU A 254 11.32 -20.55 -25.38
CA GLU A 254 12.75 -20.83 -25.34
C GLU A 254 13.41 -20.00 -24.25
N GLU A 255 14.16 -20.68 -23.38
CA GLU A 255 15.05 -20.02 -22.43
C GLU A 255 16.30 -19.55 -23.16
N TRP A 256 16.74 -18.35 -22.82
CA TRP A 256 18.00 -17.79 -23.31
C TRP A 256 19.00 -17.70 -22.16
N GLN A 257 20.28 -17.59 -22.51
CA GLN A 257 21.32 -17.41 -21.50
C GLN A 257 21.02 -16.17 -20.65
N PRO A 258 21.10 -16.27 -19.30
CA PRO A 258 20.91 -15.12 -18.43
C PRO A 258 21.89 -14.00 -18.77
N VAL A 259 21.40 -12.77 -18.71
CA VAL A 259 22.20 -11.57 -18.98
C VAL A 259 22.28 -10.74 -17.71
N VAL A 260 23.50 -10.34 -17.35
CA VAL A 260 23.75 -9.56 -16.14
C VAL A 260 24.10 -8.13 -16.53
N PHE A 261 23.34 -7.17 -16.03
CA PHE A 261 23.67 -5.75 -16.13
C PHE A 261 24.23 -5.25 -14.79
N GLU A 262 25.29 -4.47 -14.85
CA GLU A 262 25.80 -3.71 -13.71
C GLU A 262 25.40 -2.25 -13.85
N CYS A 263 24.41 -1.80 -13.08
CA CYS A 263 23.88 -0.44 -13.18
C CYS A 263 24.41 0.43 -12.04
N GLY A 264 24.84 1.66 -12.36
CA GLY A 264 25.16 2.64 -11.33
C GLY A 264 23.87 3.09 -10.66
N LEU A 265 23.80 2.99 -9.33
CA LEU A 265 22.65 3.53 -8.62
C LEU A 265 22.73 5.06 -8.56
N PRO A 266 21.61 5.78 -8.75
CA PRO A 266 21.57 7.23 -8.58
C PRO A 266 21.97 7.65 -7.17
N SER A 267 22.73 8.75 -7.05
CA SER A 267 23.12 9.32 -5.75
C SER A 267 21.99 10.10 -5.08
N PHE A 268 20.96 10.49 -5.83
CA PHE A 268 19.83 11.28 -5.33
C PHE A 268 18.68 10.36 -4.90
N PRO A 269 18.07 10.59 -3.71
CA PRO A 269 16.90 9.84 -3.29
C PRO A 269 15.71 10.09 -4.24
N GLY A 270 14.92 9.06 -4.48
CA GLY A 270 13.77 9.15 -5.38
C GLY A 270 13.28 7.79 -5.85
N VAL A 271 12.28 7.83 -6.74
CA VAL A 271 11.70 6.63 -7.34
C VAL A 271 12.16 6.52 -8.79
N TYR A 272 12.70 5.35 -9.11
CA TYR A 272 13.35 5.05 -10.37
C TYR A 272 12.71 3.81 -11.00
N GLN A 273 12.90 3.66 -12.31
CA GLN A 273 12.39 2.53 -13.07
C GLN A 273 13.49 1.95 -13.95
N PHE A 274 13.65 0.63 -13.89
CA PHE A 274 14.30 -0.14 -14.94
C PHE A 274 13.29 -0.47 -16.03
N GLN A 275 13.58 -0.07 -17.26
CA GLN A 275 12.84 -0.45 -18.45
C GLN A 275 13.72 -1.37 -19.29
N LEU A 276 13.31 -2.63 -19.42
CA LEU A 276 14.01 -3.65 -20.17
C LEU A 276 13.22 -3.98 -21.45
N GLN A 277 13.92 -4.08 -22.57
CA GLN A 277 13.34 -4.44 -23.87
C GLN A 277 14.21 -5.48 -24.56
N ALA A 278 13.59 -6.53 -25.09
CA ALA A 278 14.22 -7.42 -26.06
C ALA A 278 13.88 -6.92 -27.46
N ILE A 279 14.90 -6.57 -28.24
CA ILE A 279 14.76 -5.95 -29.56
C ILE A 279 15.41 -6.85 -30.60
N GLU A 280 14.61 -7.31 -31.57
CA GLU A 280 15.10 -7.98 -32.77
C GLU A 280 15.59 -6.93 -33.77
N GLN A 281 16.84 -7.04 -34.20
CA GLN A 281 17.44 -6.20 -35.21
C GLN A 281 17.53 -6.93 -36.56
N GLY A 282 17.02 -6.28 -37.61
CA GLY A 282 17.15 -6.77 -38.98
C GLY A 282 18.26 -6.10 -39.78
N SER A 283 18.64 -6.73 -40.90
CA SER A 283 19.71 -6.27 -41.80
C SER A 283 19.43 -4.93 -42.51
N LEU A 284 18.17 -4.46 -42.51
CA LEU A 284 17.71 -3.25 -43.23
C LEU A 284 17.31 -2.09 -42.29
N ARG A 285 17.93 -1.97 -41.11
CA ARG A 285 17.65 -0.94 -40.08
C ARG A 285 16.22 -0.94 -39.53
N TRP A 286 15.49 -2.04 -39.67
CA TRP A 286 14.26 -2.24 -38.91
C TRP A 286 14.60 -2.87 -37.56
N SER A 287 13.85 -2.48 -36.54
CA SER A 287 13.93 -3.05 -35.20
C SER A 287 12.52 -3.35 -34.71
N ARG A 288 12.33 -4.48 -34.03
CA ARG A 288 11.05 -4.85 -33.44
C ARG A 288 11.25 -5.23 -31.97
N THR A 289 10.46 -4.63 -31.08
CA THR A 289 10.39 -5.07 -29.69
C THR A 289 9.66 -6.40 -29.63
N LEU A 290 10.34 -7.42 -29.09
CA LEU A 290 9.81 -8.77 -28.87
C LEU A 290 9.08 -8.88 -27.54
N ALA A 291 9.67 -8.30 -26.49
CA ALA A 291 9.12 -8.27 -25.15
C ALA A 291 9.62 -7.02 -24.41
N SER A 292 8.87 -6.59 -23.40
CA SER A 292 9.27 -5.51 -22.49
C SER A 292 8.89 -5.86 -21.06
N ALA A 293 9.73 -5.44 -20.13
CA ALA A 293 9.44 -5.52 -18.70
C ALA A 293 9.87 -4.21 -18.02
N THR A 294 9.14 -3.83 -16.98
CA THR A 294 9.44 -2.66 -16.17
C THR A 294 9.50 -3.03 -14.71
N LYS A 295 10.45 -2.45 -13.97
CA LYS A 295 10.57 -2.65 -12.53
C LYS A 295 10.84 -1.31 -11.85
N GLU A 296 9.95 -0.91 -10.96
CA GLU A 296 10.08 0.32 -10.19
C GLU A 296 10.80 0.04 -8.88
N PHE A 297 11.58 0.99 -8.38
CA PHE A 297 12.25 0.85 -7.10
C PHE A 297 12.56 2.22 -6.50
N VAL A 298 12.80 2.23 -5.20
CA VAL A 298 13.12 3.47 -4.47
C VAL A 298 14.56 3.45 -4.03
N VAL A 299 15.27 4.54 -4.35
CA VAL A 299 16.60 4.81 -3.82
C VAL A 299 16.44 5.79 -2.66
N SER A 300 16.96 5.38 -1.51
CA SER A 300 17.01 6.15 -0.27
C SER A 300 18.45 6.66 -0.09
N SER A 301 18.64 7.94 0.26
CA SER A 301 19.95 8.47 0.63
C SER A 301 20.52 7.67 1.80
N ASN A 302 21.72 7.12 1.59
CA ASN A 302 22.31 6.16 2.51
C ASN A 302 23.29 6.80 3.50
N SER A 303 23.16 8.10 3.71
CA SER A 303 24.04 8.80 4.63
C SER A 303 23.29 9.93 5.30
N MET A 304 23.48 10.03 6.61
CA MET A 304 23.55 11.30 7.33
C MET A 304 24.76 12.13 6.83
N VAL A 305 25.02 12.18 5.52
CA VAL A 305 25.79 13.30 4.99
C VAL A 305 24.77 14.43 5.05
N SER A 306 24.83 15.15 6.17
CA SER A 306 24.48 16.57 6.19
C SER A 306 25.04 17.13 4.90
N SER A 307 24.17 17.36 3.92
CA SER A 307 24.56 18.08 2.74
C SER A 307 25.12 19.38 3.27
N VAL A 308 26.40 19.63 3.04
CA VAL A 308 27.08 20.91 3.29
C VAL A 308 26.55 21.98 2.31
N GLY A 309 25.29 21.86 1.87
CA GLY A 309 24.52 22.93 1.28
C GLY A 309 23.91 23.70 2.44
N GLY A 310 24.32 24.97 2.60
CA GLY A 310 23.92 25.83 3.70
C GLY A 310 22.43 25.75 4.01
N GLU A 311 22.08 25.87 5.28
CA GLU A 311 20.71 25.90 5.79
C GLU A 311 19.82 26.76 4.88
N GLU A 312 19.09 26.13 3.95
CA GLU A 312 18.06 26.82 3.19
C GLU A 312 16.95 27.18 4.18
N SER A 313 17.00 28.40 4.70
CA SER A 313 15.97 28.92 5.59
C SER A 313 14.64 29.12 4.84
N TRP A 314 13.53 29.06 5.57
CA TRP A 314 12.21 29.41 5.04
C TRP A 314 12.23 30.78 4.35
N GLN A 315 11.88 30.81 3.06
CA GLN A 315 11.86 32.01 2.24
C GLN A 315 10.41 32.48 2.04
N LEU A 316 10.10 33.72 2.43
CA LEU A 316 8.81 34.33 2.13
C LEU A 316 8.61 34.41 0.60
N VAL A 317 7.58 33.74 0.09
CA VAL A 317 7.23 33.74 -1.34
C VAL A 317 5.97 34.55 -1.63
N TYR A 318 5.08 34.68 -0.64
CA TYR A 318 3.87 35.49 -0.78
C TYR A 318 3.43 36.07 0.55
N GLU A 319 2.96 37.32 0.52
CA GLU A 319 2.37 38.01 1.66
C GLU A 319 1.09 38.73 1.24
N LEU A 320 0.02 38.44 1.97
CA LEU A 320 -1.23 39.18 1.93
C LEU A 320 -1.37 39.95 3.25
N ASP A 321 -1.17 41.26 3.18
CA ASP A 321 -1.42 42.17 4.28
C ASP A 321 -2.69 42.97 4.00
N PRO A 322 -3.79 42.75 4.77
CA PRO A 322 -5.04 43.50 4.62
C PRO A 322 -4.87 45.02 4.84
N GLY A 323 -3.84 45.43 5.58
CA GLY A 323 -3.50 46.84 5.81
C GLY A 323 -2.70 47.48 4.68
N SER A 324 -2.26 46.72 3.68
CA SER A 324 -1.40 47.23 2.61
C SER A 324 -2.17 48.17 1.66
N PRO A 325 -1.64 49.38 1.36
CA PRO A 325 -2.25 50.29 0.40
C PRO A 325 -2.30 49.69 -1.02
N ARG A 326 -1.38 48.78 -1.36
CA ARG A 326 -1.34 48.07 -2.65
C ARG A 326 -2.53 47.11 -2.82
N LEU A 327 -3.03 46.53 -1.73
CA LEU A 327 -4.21 45.67 -1.76
C LEU A 327 -5.47 46.47 -2.06
N HIS A 328 -5.65 47.60 -1.37
CA HIS A 328 -6.75 48.53 -1.61
C HIS A 328 -6.73 49.11 -3.02
N GLU A 329 -5.55 49.33 -3.60
CA GLU A 329 -5.42 49.75 -5.00
C GLU A 329 -5.77 48.63 -6.00
N ARG A 330 -5.41 47.38 -5.71
CA ARG A 330 -5.79 46.20 -6.52
C ARG A 330 -7.29 45.89 -6.46
N LEU A 331 -7.91 45.92 -5.28
CA LEU A 331 -9.36 45.72 -5.10
C LEU A 331 -10.18 46.81 -5.82
N ARG A 332 -9.67 48.05 -5.88
CA ARG A 332 -10.27 49.15 -6.64
C ARG A 332 -10.15 49.02 -8.17
N ARG A 333 -9.23 48.20 -8.69
CA ARG A 333 -8.96 48.03 -10.12
C ARG A 333 -9.69 46.84 -10.76
N LEU A 334 -10.45 46.04 -10.00
CA LEU A 334 -11.28 44.95 -10.56
C LEU A 334 -12.53 45.54 -11.23
N PRO A 335 -12.67 45.48 -12.57
CA PRO A 335 -13.85 46.02 -13.24
C PRO A 335 -15.07 45.15 -12.94
N GLY A 336 -16.19 45.78 -12.54
CA GLY A 336 -17.43 45.13 -12.12
C GLY A 336 -18.17 44.27 -13.17
N GLN A 337 -17.58 44.01 -14.35
CA GLN A 337 -18.17 43.17 -15.40
C GLN A 337 -17.68 41.71 -15.40
N ALA A 338 -16.53 41.39 -14.80
CA ALA A 338 -16.10 39.99 -14.60
C ALA A 338 -16.88 39.29 -13.47
N ALA A 339 -17.45 40.06 -12.54
CA ALA A 339 -18.21 39.57 -11.39
C ALA A 339 -19.57 38.93 -11.76
N ALA A 340 -20.16 39.28 -12.92
CA ALA A 340 -21.49 38.79 -13.31
C ALA A 340 -21.46 37.36 -13.92
N SER A 341 -20.42 37.02 -14.69
CA SER A 341 -20.26 35.66 -15.24
C SER A 341 -19.57 34.68 -14.29
N MET A 342 -18.85 35.16 -13.26
CA MET A 342 -18.10 34.31 -12.31
C MET A 342 -18.85 33.97 -11.02
N ARG A 343 -19.97 34.64 -10.71
CA ARG A 343 -20.87 34.28 -9.59
C ARG A 343 -21.56 32.90 -9.75
N ARG A 344 -21.37 32.22 -10.88
CA ARG A 344 -21.91 30.88 -11.18
C ARG A 344 -20.86 29.76 -11.13
N LEU A 345 -19.69 30.00 -10.53
CA LEU A 345 -18.76 28.91 -10.25
C LEU A 345 -19.26 28.14 -9.02
N SER A 346 -19.90 27.01 -9.27
CA SER A 346 -20.14 26.00 -8.25
C SER A 346 -18.79 25.35 -7.94
N LEU A 347 -18.15 25.74 -6.82
CA LEU A 347 -17.11 24.89 -6.25
C LEU A 347 -17.73 23.51 -5.96
N PRO A 348 -16.97 22.40 -6.08
CA PRO A 348 -17.42 21.14 -5.51
C PRO A 348 -17.84 21.35 -4.05
N ALA A 349 -18.79 20.57 -3.55
CA ALA A 349 -19.22 20.66 -2.15
C ALA A 349 -17.96 20.57 -1.27
N MET A 350 -17.55 21.70 -0.69
CA MET A 350 -16.35 21.76 0.12
C MET A 350 -16.60 20.84 1.32
N PRO A 351 -15.80 19.78 1.50
CA PRO A 351 -15.96 18.93 2.67
C PRO A 351 -15.82 19.79 3.91
N MET A 352 -16.72 19.59 4.88
CA MET A 352 -16.65 20.29 6.16
C MET A 352 -15.34 19.90 6.85
N PRO A 353 -14.63 20.83 7.51
CA PRO A 353 -13.46 20.47 8.29
C PRO A 353 -13.88 19.43 9.32
N SER A 354 -13.19 18.28 9.34
CA SER A 354 -13.36 17.23 10.33
C SER A 354 -12.78 17.70 11.67
N LEU A 355 -13.46 18.65 12.30
CA LEU A 355 -13.15 19.07 13.67
C LEU A 355 -13.59 17.93 14.60
N GLY A 356 -12.64 17.06 14.92
CA GLY A 356 -12.60 16.19 16.09
C GLY A 356 -13.93 15.63 16.60
N ASN A 357 -14.30 14.45 16.12
CA ASN A 357 -14.82 13.41 16.99
C ASN A 357 -14.11 12.11 16.61
N ALA A 358 -13.10 11.75 17.41
CA ALA A 358 -12.29 10.54 17.28
C ALA A 358 -13.07 9.27 17.70
N ALA A 359 -14.31 9.13 17.22
CA ALA A 359 -15.13 7.95 17.40
C ALA A 359 -15.87 7.64 16.09
N GLY A 360 -15.23 6.82 15.24
CA GLY A 360 -15.93 5.85 14.40
C GLY A 360 -16.94 6.32 13.34
N ARG A 361 -17.01 7.61 12.99
CA ARG A 361 -17.76 8.06 11.80
C ARG A 361 -16.79 8.64 10.78
N MET A 362 -16.38 7.80 9.83
CA MET A 362 -15.98 8.31 8.53
C MET A 362 -17.16 9.10 7.95
N PRO A 363 -17.01 10.35 7.48
CA PRO A 363 -17.96 10.89 6.54
C PRO A 363 -17.66 10.21 5.20
N SER A 364 -18.32 9.09 4.92
CA SER A 364 -18.61 8.71 3.54
C SER A 364 -19.62 9.74 3.01
N LEU A 365 -19.13 10.89 2.56
CA LEU A 365 -19.89 11.68 1.60
C LEU A 365 -19.58 11.07 0.25
N SER A 366 -20.38 10.06 -0.11
CA SER A 366 -20.61 9.73 -1.50
C SER A 366 -21.01 11.02 -2.20
N ILE A 367 -20.10 11.55 -3.02
CA ILE A 367 -20.45 12.57 -4.00
C ILE A 367 -21.48 11.87 -4.90
N PRO A 368 -22.73 12.35 -5.00
CA PRO A 368 -23.64 11.77 -5.97
C PRO A 368 -22.98 11.92 -7.35
N LYS A 369 -22.80 10.78 -8.04
CA LYS A 369 -22.44 10.73 -9.47
C LYS A 369 -23.57 11.43 -10.23
N VAL A 370 -23.47 12.75 -10.36
CA VAL A 370 -24.29 13.48 -11.32
C VAL A 370 -23.44 13.60 -12.59
N SER A 371 -23.65 12.68 -13.52
CA SER A 371 -23.41 12.99 -14.92
C SER A 371 -24.27 14.21 -15.23
N MET A 372 -23.64 15.36 -15.49
CA MET A 372 -24.33 16.59 -15.87
C MET A 372 -24.28 16.70 -17.40
N PRO A 373 -25.31 16.28 -18.15
CA PRO A 373 -25.36 16.54 -19.58
C PRO A 373 -25.69 18.02 -19.78
N GLY A 374 -24.84 18.75 -20.49
CA GLY A 374 -25.20 20.07 -21.04
C GLY A 374 -24.81 21.30 -20.22
N LEU A 375 -23.73 21.26 -19.44
CA LEU A 375 -23.09 22.50 -18.99
C LEU A 375 -22.29 23.12 -20.16
N PRO A 376 -22.37 24.45 -20.39
CA PRO A 376 -21.41 25.13 -21.26
C PRO A 376 -20.01 24.92 -20.68
N LYS A 377 -19.02 24.66 -21.55
CA LYS A 377 -17.60 24.47 -21.18
C LYS A 377 -17.20 25.46 -20.08
N VAL A 378 -17.04 24.97 -18.85
CA VAL A 378 -16.46 25.76 -17.77
C VAL A 378 -15.02 26.08 -18.22
N PRO A 379 -14.58 27.35 -18.18
CA PRO A 379 -13.19 27.66 -18.48
C PRO A 379 -12.29 26.86 -17.53
N SER A 380 -11.25 26.22 -18.07
CA SER A 380 -10.19 25.58 -17.26
C SER A 380 -9.76 26.51 -16.12
N VAL A 381 -9.44 25.99 -14.93
CA VAL A 381 -8.85 26.78 -13.84
C VAL A 381 -7.62 27.56 -14.34
N ASP A 382 -6.89 27.03 -15.33
CA ASP A 382 -5.80 27.73 -16.03
C ASP A 382 -6.21 29.08 -16.64
N ASN A 383 -7.47 29.22 -17.10
CA ASN A 383 -8.00 30.46 -17.67
C ASN A 383 -8.48 31.46 -16.60
N LEU A 384 -8.62 31.01 -15.35
CA LEU A 384 -9.02 31.82 -14.20
C LEU A 384 -7.82 32.20 -13.31
N MET A 385 -6.67 31.56 -13.51
CA MET A 385 -5.44 31.82 -12.76
C MET A 385 -4.80 33.13 -13.23
N PRO A 386 -4.64 34.15 -12.38
CA PRO A 386 -3.79 35.28 -12.69
C PRO A 386 -2.34 34.80 -12.89
N ARG A 387 -1.62 35.39 -13.84
CA ARG A 387 -0.17 35.13 -14.07
C ARG A 387 0.74 35.59 -12.92
N PHE A 388 0.16 36.01 -11.81
CA PHE A 388 0.84 36.54 -10.63
C PHE A 388 0.14 36.03 -9.38
N SER A 389 0.91 35.72 -8.34
CA SER A 389 0.38 35.37 -7.03
C SER A 389 -0.56 36.47 -6.49
N GLY A 390 -1.69 36.07 -5.91
CA GLY A 390 -2.69 37.04 -5.48
C GLY A 390 -4.05 36.43 -5.12
N LEU A 391 -4.90 37.28 -4.53
CA LEU A 391 -6.31 36.97 -4.34
C LEU A 391 -6.99 36.71 -5.69
N LEU A 392 -7.89 35.74 -5.71
CA LEU A 392 -8.78 35.53 -6.84
C LEU A 392 -9.69 36.75 -7.01
N SER A 393 -10.05 37.05 -8.26
CA SER A 393 -11.08 38.07 -8.55
C SER A 393 -12.47 37.67 -8.07
N ALA A 394 -12.64 36.43 -7.65
CA ALA A 394 -13.84 35.86 -7.05
C ALA A 394 -13.52 35.43 -5.61
N GLY A 395 -14.26 35.99 -4.66
CA GLY A 395 -14.09 35.78 -3.23
C GLY A 395 -15.19 36.55 -2.48
N HIS A 396 -15.49 36.12 -1.25
CA HIS A 396 -16.53 36.73 -0.43
C HIS A 396 -15.96 37.71 0.61
N SER A 397 -14.63 37.85 0.70
CA SER A 397 -14.02 38.65 1.75
C SER A 397 -14.12 40.15 1.49
N THR A 398 -14.20 40.92 2.57
CA THR A 398 -14.06 42.38 2.57
C THR A 398 -12.99 42.79 3.57
N VAL A 399 -12.26 43.88 3.28
CA VAL A 399 -11.31 44.44 4.26
C VAL A 399 -12.06 45.34 5.23
N GLU A 400 -11.97 45.05 6.53
CA GLU A 400 -12.59 45.82 7.60
C GLU A 400 -11.57 46.24 8.67
N PRO A 401 -11.74 47.42 9.28
CA PRO A 401 -10.89 47.85 10.38
C PRO A 401 -11.18 47.01 11.64
N HIS A 402 -10.12 46.58 12.32
CA HIS A 402 -10.18 45.94 13.63
C HIS A 402 -9.27 46.68 14.62
N GLN A 403 -9.52 46.53 15.92
CA GLN A 403 -8.65 47.08 16.97
C GLN A 403 -7.20 46.58 16.91
N LEU A 404 -6.95 45.50 16.16
CA LEU A 404 -5.63 44.89 15.95
C LEU A 404 -5.04 45.16 14.56
N GLY A 405 -5.63 46.08 13.78
CA GLY A 405 -5.25 46.39 12.40
C GLY A 405 -6.35 46.03 11.38
N ALA A 406 -6.12 46.28 10.10
CA ALA A 406 -7.07 45.87 9.06
C ALA A 406 -7.12 44.33 8.95
N MET A 407 -8.31 43.78 8.76
CA MET A 407 -8.56 42.34 8.67
C MET A 407 -9.42 42.01 7.45
N LEU A 408 -9.25 40.81 6.90
CA LEU A 408 -10.17 40.21 5.95
C LEU A 408 -11.34 39.59 6.70
N ARG A 409 -12.55 40.04 6.40
CA ARG A 409 -13.78 39.50 6.95
C ARG A 409 -14.47 38.63 5.92
N LEU A 410 -14.73 37.38 6.30
CA LEU A 410 -15.58 36.45 5.60
C LEU A 410 -16.98 36.45 6.22
N PRO A 411 -18.05 36.64 5.42
CA PRO A 411 -19.42 36.58 5.92
C PRO A 411 -19.78 35.16 6.40
N PRO A 412 -20.90 34.99 7.13
CA PRO A 412 -21.47 33.67 7.36
C PRO A 412 -21.85 33.00 6.03
N MET A 413 -21.97 31.68 6.03
CA MET A 413 -22.40 30.92 4.85
C MET A 413 -23.77 31.38 4.36
N SER A 414 -23.93 31.51 3.04
CA SER A 414 -25.17 32.01 2.42
C SER A 414 -26.28 30.96 2.41
N ALA A 415 -25.91 29.68 2.34
CA ALA A 415 -26.81 28.53 2.39
C ALA A 415 -26.08 27.31 2.95
N SER A 416 -26.83 26.32 3.44
CA SER A 416 -26.28 25.04 3.91
C SER A 416 -25.38 24.39 2.86
N GLY A 417 -24.15 24.02 3.22
CA GLY A 417 -23.16 23.44 2.31
C GLY A 417 -22.44 24.43 1.38
N VAL A 418 -22.73 25.74 1.47
CA VAL A 418 -22.08 26.78 0.64
C VAL A 418 -21.29 27.74 1.54
N PRO A 419 -20.05 27.39 1.93
CA PRO A 419 -19.26 28.24 2.80
C PRO A 419 -18.92 29.56 2.12
N ALA A 420 -18.78 30.62 2.91
CA ALA A 420 -18.10 31.83 2.43
C ALA A 420 -16.60 31.53 2.32
N TRP A 421 -15.93 32.06 1.32
CA TRP A 421 -14.54 31.70 1.04
C TRP A 421 -13.76 32.83 0.37
N GLU A 422 -12.44 32.78 0.50
CA GLU A 422 -11.47 33.61 -0.20
C GLU A 422 -10.34 32.72 -0.73
N GLY A 423 -9.90 32.97 -1.97
CA GLY A 423 -8.88 32.17 -2.64
C GLY A 423 -7.61 32.96 -2.91
N ILE A 424 -6.45 32.36 -2.63
CA ILE A 424 -5.12 32.92 -2.86
C ILE A 424 -4.35 31.98 -3.77
N VAL A 425 -4.00 32.45 -4.96
CA VAL A 425 -3.16 31.72 -5.91
C VAL A 425 -1.70 31.93 -5.57
N ILE A 426 -0.95 30.84 -5.46
CA ILE A 426 0.50 30.86 -5.29
C ILE A 426 1.11 30.46 -6.64
N THR A 427 1.73 31.40 -7.34
CA THR A 427 2.38 31.16 -8.64
C THR A 427 3.83 30.73 -8.47
N ASP A 428 4.37 30.04 -9.48
CA ASP A 428 5.76 29.60 -9.54
C ASP A 428 6.15 28.70 -8.35
N ALA A 429 5.17 27.95 -7.85
CA ALA A 429 5.43 26.93 -6.84
C ALA A 429 6.33 25.83 -7.43
N ILE A 430 7.22 25.29 -6.61
CA ILE A 430 8.11 24.19 -7.02
C ILE A 430 7.48 22.88 -6.53
N PRO A 431 6.96 22.02 -7.42
CA PRO A 431 6.37 20.76 -7.02
C PRO A 431 7.32 19.91 -6.16
N GLY A 432 6.80 19.31 -5.09
CA GLY A 432 7.55 18.46 -4.18
C GLY A 432 8.44 19.20 -3.16
N ARG A 433 8.49 20.54 -3.15
CA ARG A 433 9.12 21.30 -2.04
C ARG A 433 8.09 21.66 -0.95
N PRO A 434 8.45 21.70 0.34
CA PRO A 434 7.53 22.10 1.40
C PRO A 434 7.19 23.60 1.34
N TYR A 435 5.95 23.94 1.63
CA TYR A 435 5.45 25.31 1.78
C TYR A 435 4.72 25.45 3.12
N ALA A 436 5.02 26.51 3.87
CA ALA A 436 4.34 26.83 5.12
C ALA A 436 3.41 28.02 4.92
N VAL A 437 2.17 27.88 5.35
CA VAL A 437 1.18 28.96 5.39
C VAL A 437 1.04 29.40 6.84
N GLU A 438 1.20 30.69 7.11
CA GLU A 438 0.85 31.29 8.40
C GLU A 438 -0.34 32.23 8.21
N VAL A 439 -1.35 32.04 9.04
CA VAL A 439 -2.59 32.81 9.05
C VAL A 439 -2.71 33.48 10.41
N ALA A 440 -2.61 34.81 10.45
CA ALA A 440 -2.89 35.56 11.66
C ALA A 440 -4.40 35.66 11.87
N TYR A 441 -4.85 35.54 13.11
CA TYR A 441 -6.27 35.68 13.47
C TYR A 441 -6.42 36.37 14.82
N PRO A 442 -7.45 37.20 15.02
CA PRO A 442 -7.71 37.83 16.30
C PRO A 442 -8.39 36.83 17.26
N SER A 443 -8.06 36.92 18.56
CA SER A 443 -8.55 35.99 19.59
C SER A 443 -9.93 36.32 20.15
N ASP A 444 -10.55 37.41 19.72
CA ASP A 444 -11.83 37.96 20.20
C ASP A 444 -13.04 37.56 19.35
N GLN A 445 -12.91 36.49 18.57
CA GLN A 445 -13.99 35.88 17.79
C GLN A 445 -14.25 34.43 18.23
N HIS A 446 -15.40 33.87 17.87
CA HIS A 446 -15.76 32.48 18.18
C HIS A 446 -16.19 31.72 16.91
N VAL A 447 -15.21 31.37 16.08
CA VAL A 447 -15.46 30.83 14.75
C VAL A 447 -14.47 29.73 14.42
N ALA A 448 -14.94 28.77 13.63
CA ALA A 448 -14.08 27.82 12.94
C ALA A 448 -13.73 28.34 11.55
N VAL A 449 -12.42 28.45 11.28
CA VAL A 449 -11.90 28.85 9.97
C VAL A 449 -11.34 27.62 9.28
N GLY A 450 -11.86 27.30 8.10
CA GLY A 450 -11.35 26.23 7.25
C GLY A 450 -10.19 26.71 6.38
N LEU A 451 -9.21 25.85 6.19
CA LEU A 451 -8.03 26.09 5.37
C LEU A 451 -7.82 24.88 4.47
N SER A 452 -7.87 25.09 3.15
CA SER A 452 -7.67 24.03 2.17
C SER A 452 -6.68 24.46 1.09
N VAL A 453 -5.89 23.54 0.56
CA VAL A 453 -5.02 23.79 -0.61
C VAL A 453 -5.51 22.89 -1.74
N LEU A 454 -5.93 23.52 -2.86
CA LEU A 454 -6.53 22.86 -4.01
C LEU A 454 -5.60 22.92 -5.22
N GLU A 455 -5.54 21.84 -5.98
CA GLU A 455 -4.72 21.73 -7.19
C GLU A 455 -5.48 21.00 -8.30
N GLN A 456 -5.38 21.51 -9.53
CA GLN A 456 -5.86 20.84 -10.74
C GLN A 456 -4.67 20.62 -11.68
N LYS A 457 -4.50 19.40 -12.19
CA LYS A 457 -3.47 19.07 -13.18
C LYS A 457 -3.96 19.47 -14.57
N SER A 458 -3.05 19.93 -15.44
CA SER A 458 -3.41 20.29 -16.81
C SER A 458 -3.96 19.07 -17.56
N GLY A 459 -5.16 19.21 -18.13
CA GLY A 459 -5.88 18.13 -18.82
C GLY A 459 -6.77 17.26 -17.92
N ASP A 460 -6.72 17.43 -16.61
CA ASP A 460 -7.59 16.72 -15.67
C ASP A 460 -8.89 17.49 -15.42
N THR A 461 -9.99 16.76 -15.23
CA THR A 461 -11.30 17.31 -14.86
C THR A 461 -11.50 17.37 -13.35
N LEU A 462 -10.65 16.69 -12.58
CA LEU A 462 -10.76 16.58 -11.13
C LEU A 462 -9.91 17.64 -10.39
N ILE A 463 -10.42 18.10 -9.24
CA ILE A 463 -9.67 18.97 -8.31
C ILE A 463 -9.17 18.10 -7.16
N SER A 464 -7.86 18.11 -6.94
CA SER A 464 -7.21 17.41 -5.84
C SER A 464 -7.04 18.33 -4.62
N VAL A 465 -7.18 17.76 -3.42
CA VAL A 465 -7.00 18.48 -2.15
C VAL A 465 -5.67 18.07 -1.53
N ARG A 466 -4.74 19.03 -1.36
CA ARG A 466 -3.38 18.80 -0.81
C ARG A 466 -3.29 19.04 0.69
N HIS A 467 -4.15 19.91 1.20
CA HIS A 467 -4.33 20.15 2.61
C HIS A 467 -5.81 20.42 2.84
N ASP A 468 -6.36 19.88 3.91
CA ASP A 468 -7.68 20.23 4.40
C ASP A 468 -7.66 20.21 5.92
N GLY A 469 -8.11 21.30 6.53
CA GLY A 469 -7.97 21.53 7.94
C GLY A 469 -8.48 22.90 8.34
N GLY A 470 -7.90 23.46 9.41
CA GLY A 470 -8.32 24.74 9.92
C GLY A 470 -8.03 24.90 11.41
N PHE A 471 -8.65 25.90 12.00
CA PHE A 471 -8.57 26.16 13.43
C PHE A 471 -9.89 26.69 13.97
N GLU A 472 -10.15 26.40 15.24
CA GLU A 472 -11.24 26.99 16.01
C GLU A 472 -10.68 28.07 16.93
N VAL A 473 -11.32 29.24 16.94
CA VAL A 473 -11.05 30.28 17.92
C VAL A 473 -12.01 30.07 19.10
N PRO A 474 -11.53 29.58 20.26
CA PRO A 474 -12.40 29.35 21.40
C PRO A 474 -12.93 30.67 21.94
N ARG A 475 -14.11 30.63 22.57
CA ARG A 475 -14.72 31.82 23.15
C ARG A 475 -13.78 32.43 24.21
N PRO A 476 -13.38 33.70 24.08
CA PRO A 476 -12.49 34.31 25.06
C PRO A 476 -13.19 34.44 26.43
N PRO A 477 -12.46 34.27 27.55
CA PRO A 477 -12.96 34.61 28.87
C PRO A 477 -13.36 36.10 28.94
N ALA A 478 -14.42 36.41 29.68
CA ALA A 478 -14.88 37.79 29.85
C ALA A 478 -13.76 38.69 30.39
N GLY A 479 -13.56 39.86 29.77
CA GLY A 479 -12.52 40.82 30.17
C GLY A 479 -11.14 40.58 29.54
N SER A 480 -10.97 39.56 28.69
CA SER A 480 -9.71 39.33 27.97
C SER A 480 -9.50 40.38 26.86
N SER A 481 -8.30 40.95 26.77
CA SER A 481 -7.91 41.80 25.63
C SER A 481 -7.72 40.95 24.37
N ALA A 482 -8.16 41.44 23.22
CA ALA A 482 -7.92 40.80 21.95
C ALA A 482 -6.41 40.77 21.63
N VAL A 483 -5.92 39.62 21.19
CA VAL A 483 -4.53 39.45 20.73
C VAL A 483 -4.51 38.75 19.39
N LEU A 484 -3.54 39.11 18.55
CA LEU A 484 -3.28 38.37 17.31
C LEU A 484 -2.59 37.06 17.65
N ARG A 485 -3.20 35.95 17.23
CA ARG A 485 -2.61 34.61 17.24
C ARG A 485 -2.29 34.20 15.82
N ARG A 486 -1.50 33.13 15.69
CA ARG A 486 -1.11 32.56 14.39
C ARG A 486 -1.47 31.09 14.34
N HIS A 487 -2.04 30.68 13.22
CA HIS A 487 -2.16 29.29 12.84
C HIS A 487 -1.15 29.04 11.71
N ARG A 488 -0.44 27.91 11.77
CA ARG A 488 0.54 27.51 10.75
C ARG A 488 0.31 26.08 10.35
N PHE A 489 0.38 25.81 9.05
CA PHE A 489 0.42 24.46 8.50
C PHE A 489 1.43 24.37 7.36
N VAL A 490 1.83 23.14 7.00
CA VAL A 490 2.78 22.85 5.91
C VAL A 490 2.09 21.95 4.88
N PHE A 491 2.36 22.19 3.59
CA PHE A 491 1.90 21.37 2.47
C PHE A 491 2.99 21.23 1.40
N TRP A 492 2.86 20.22 0.53
CA TRP A 492 3.74 20.00 -0.62
C TRP A 492 2.91 20.08 -1.90
N PRO A 493 3.15 21.08 -2.76
CA PRO A 493 2.41 21.22 -4.00
C PRO A 493 2.82 20.16 -5.02
N ARG A 494 1.88 19.70 -5.85
CA ARG A 494 2.15 18.87 -7.05
C ARG A 494 2.10 19.69 -8.34
N THR A 495 1.54 20.89 -8.30
CA THR A 495 1.47 21.81 -9.44
C THR A 495 2.27 23.08 -9.18
N GLN A 496 2.51 23.87 -10.22
CA GLN A 496 3.18 25.17 -10.11
C GLN A 496 2.26 26.29 -9.60
N SER A 497 0.96 26.01 -9.47
CA SER A 497 -0.06 27.02 -9.16
C SER A 497 -1.11 26.50 -8.16
N PRO A 498 -0.75 26.14 -6.92
CA PRO A 498 -1.72 25.74 -5.91
C PRO A 498 -2.62 26.92 -5.48
N LEU A 499 -3.88 26.59 -5.17
CA LEU A 499 -4.88 27.53 -4.67
C LEU A 499 -5.11 27.32 -3.17
N LEU A 500 -4.70 28.28 -2.35
CA LEU A 500 -5.03 28.33 -0.93
C LEU A 500 -6.44 28.91 -0.75
N VAL A 501 -7.33 28.17 -0.10
CA VAL A 501 -8.71 28.58 0.19
C VAL A 501 -8.87 28.76 1.69
N ILE A 502 -9.36 29.93 2.08
CA ILE A 502 -9.78 30.24 3.45
C ILE A 502 -11.30 30.24 3.46
N SER A 503 -11.94 29.48 4.34
CA SER A 503 -13.39 29.32 4.36
C SER A 503 -14.01 29.57 5.74
N ASN A 504 -15.25 30.05 5.72
CA ASN A 504 -16.12 30.20 6.88
C ASN A 504 -17.40 29.38 6.67
N SER A 505 -17.55 28.32 7.45
CA SER A 505 -18.71 27.43 7.43
C SER A 505 -19.76 27.79 8.50
N SER A 506 -19.58 28.89 9.22
CA SER A 506 -20.55 29.33 10.22
C SER A 506 -21.81 29.89 9.57
N ARG A 507 -22.99 29.51 10.08
CA ARG A 507 -24.30 30.07 9.67
C ARG A 507 -24.60 31.43 10.28
N HIS A 508 -23.91 31.79 11.35
CA HIS A 508 -24.30 32.91 12.20
C HIS A 508 -23.16 33.90 12.44
N GLN A 509 -21.91 33.44 12.35
CA GLN A 509 -20.75 34.24 12.72
C GLN A 509 -19.89 34.55 11.50
N THR A 510 -19.36 35.75 11.46
CA THR A 510 -18.34 36.16 10.49
C THR A 510 -16.97 35.69 10.96
N ALA A 511 -16.11 35.29 10.04
CA ALA A 511 -14.71 35.00 10.36
C ALA A 511 -13.83 36.18 9.99
N THR A 512 -12.88 36.52 10.85
CA THR A 512 -11.89 37.56 10.58
C THR A 512 -10.49 36.96 10.58
N VAL A 513 -9.72 37.33 9.55
CA VAL A 513 -8.37 36.83 9.31
C VAL A 513 -7.46 38.02 9.03
N GLY A 514 -6.30 38.04 9.69
CA GLY A 514 -5.28 39.07 9.49
C GLY A 514 -4.34 38.73 8.35
N ARG A 515 -3.06 39.05 8.56
CA ARG A 515 -2.00 38.79 7.59
C ARG A 515 -1.89 37.29 7.28
N VAL A 516 -1.76 36.97 6.00
CA VAL A 516 -1.45 35.62 5.52
C VAL A 516 -0.09 35.65 4.84
N THR A 517 0.81 34.77 5.26
CA THR A 517 2.13 34.63 4.63
C THR A 517 2.37 33.21 4.19
N VAL A 518 2.97 33.04 3.02
CA VAL A 518 3.38 31.75 2.47
C VAL A 518 4.89 31.76 2.35
N HIS A 519 5.52 30.75 2.92
CA HIS A 519 6.96 30.55 2.91
C HIS A 519 7.30 29.26 2.18
N ARG A 520 8.28 29.31 1.29
CA ARG A 520 8.90 28.13 0.70
C ARG A 520 9.99 27.62 1.63
N GLY A 521 9.94 26.33 1.95
CA GLY A 521 10.90 25.67 2.83
C GLY A 521 12.12 25.13 2.11
N PRO A 522 13.08 24.58 2.89
CA PRO A 522 14.24 23.88 2.36
C PRO A 522 13.86 22.68 1.49
N ALA A 523 14.81 22.17 0.70
CA ALA A 523 14.64 20.93 -0.06
C ALA A 523 14.27 19.71 0.82
N LYS A 524 14.71 19.67 2.08
CA LYS A 524 14.32 18.69 3.11
C LYS A 524 14.03 19.45 4.41
N MET A 525 12.92 19.16 5.10
CA MET A 525 12.69 19.81 6.39
C MET A 525 13.71 19.34 7.44
N ASN A 526 14.49 20.28 7.97
CA ASN A 526 15.38 20.04 9.12
C ASN A 526 14.59 20.05 10.43
N ASP A 527 15.14 19.41 11.46
CA ASP A 527 14.53 19.08 12.76
C ASP A 527 14.05 20.26 13.62
N SER A 528 14.12 21.50 13.15
CA SER A 528 13.84 22.65 14.01
C SER A 528 13.21 23.81 13.27
N ALA A 529 11.98 24.14 13.68
CA ALA A 529 11.46 25.51 13.53
C ALA A 529 10.35 25.90 14.52
N LEU A 530 9.95 25.07 15.50
CA LEU A 530 8.88 25.45 16.43
C LEU A 530 9.20 25.07 17.88
N PRO A 531 9.32 26.03 18.82
CA PRO A 531 9.29 25.73 20.25
C PRO A 531 7.86 25.35 20.62
N VAL A 532 7.59 24.05 20.80
CA VAL A 532 6.36 23.59 21.43
C VAL A 532 6.66 23.43 22.91
N SER A 533 6.08 24.30 23.74
CA SER A 533 6.06 24.12 25.19
C SER A 533 5.06 23.01 25.54
N GLY A 534 5.49 21.95 26.23
CA GLY A 534 4.58 21.28 27.18
C GLY A 534 4.36 19.77 27.07
N TYR A 535 5.06 19.02 26.23
CA TYR A 535 5.09 17.56 26.36
C TYR A 535 6.48 17.14 26.84
N GLY A 536 6.57 16.61 28.06
CA GLY A 536 7.83 16.07 28.62
C GLY A 536 8.33 14.84 27.85
N GLU A 537 9.01 13.89 28.53
CA GLU A 537 9.55 12.63 27.97
C GLU A 537 8.53 11.67 27.30
N ARG A 538 7.27 12.07 27.13
CA ARG A 538 6.21 11.21 26.60
C ARG A 538 6.37 11.04 25.08
N ARG A 539 6.70 9.81 24.67
CA ARG A 539 6.74 9.41 23.25
C ARG A 539 5.33 9.47 22.64
N ILE A 540 5.22 10.08 21.47
CA ILE A 540 3.97 10.22 20.70
C ILE A 540 4.15 9.56 19.34
N PHE A 541 3.33 8.56 19.05
CA PHE A 541 3.28 7.93 17.72
C PHE A 541 1.98 8.33 17.02
N ALA A 542 2.10 8.87 15.82
CA ALA A 542 0.93 9.27 15.03
C ALA A 542 0.43 8.08 14.19
N PRO A 543 -0.86 7.72 14.27
CA PRO A 543 -1.43 6.66 13.45
C PRO A 543 -1.43 7.06 11.97
N VAL A 544 -0.95 6.17 11.11
CA VAL A 544 -1.00 6.29 9.66
C VAL A 544 -1.77 5.07 9.14
N PRO A 545 -3.08 5.23 8.87
CA PRO A 545 -3.93 4.09 8.52
C PRO A 545 -3.61 3.58 7.11
N ARG A 546 -4.06 2.36 6.80
CA ARG A 546 -3.92 1.76 5.47
C ARG A 546 -4.45 2.67 4.36
N GLU A 547 -5.57 3.36 4.55
CA GLU A 547 -6.11 4.25 3.51
C GLU A 547 -5.20 5.44 3.23
N ALA A 548 -4.39 5.87 4.21
CA ALA A 548 -3.41 6.96 4.04
C ALA A 548 -2.07 6.49 3.45
N THR A 549 -1.84 5.18 3.38
CA THR A 549 -0.63 4.54 2.83
C THR A 549 -0.96 3.61 1.65
N GLY A 550 -2.23 3.53 1.27
CA GLY A 550 -2.68 2.79 0.11
C GLY A 550 -2.70 3.70 -1.10
N ALA A 551 -2.61 3.10 -2.28
CA ALA A 551 -2.84 3.76 -3.56
C ALA A 551 -4.14 4.58 -3.64
N GLN A 552 -5.08 4.35 -2.71
CA GLN A 552 -6.41 4.95 -2.65
C GLN A 552 -6.49 6.22 -1.78
N ALA A 553 -5.38 6.70 -1.20
CA ALA A 553 -5.36 7.90 -0.34
C ALA A 553 -5.69 9.23 -1.08
N GLY A 554 -5.64 9.25 -2.41
CA GLY A 554 -6.09 10.36 -3.24
C GLY A 554 -7.50 10.08 -3.76
N GLY A 555 -8.47 10.94 -3.43
CA GLY A 555 -9.86 10.77 -3.87
C GLY A 555 -9.98 10.44 -5.35
N GLU A 556 -10.88 9.50 -5.68
CA GLU A 556 -11.19 8.93 -7.01
C GLU A 556 -10.41 9.57 -8.17
N GLY A 557 -9.10 9.29 -8.22
CA GLY A 557 -8.33 9.46 -9.44
C GLY A 557 -8.97 8.55 -10.48
N GLY A 558 -9.14 9.06 -11.69
CA GLY A 558 -9.81 8.33 -12.77
C GLY A 558 -9.32 6.88 -12.83
N ALA A 559 -10.27 5.94 -12.85
CA ALA A 559 -10.02 4.53 -13.04
C ALA A 559 -9.04 4.32 -14.20
N GLY A 560 -7.75 4.09 -13.92
CA GLY A 560 -6.75 3.97 -14.97
C GLY A 560 -5.28 4.08 -14.54
N GLU A 561 -4.92 4.84 -13.50
CA GLU A 561 -3.53 4.90 -13.04
C GLU A 561 -3.37 4.16 -11.70
N PRO A 562 -2.78 2.93 -11.67
CA PRO A 562 -2.39 2.33 -10.40
C PRO A 562 -1.41 3.28 -9.70
N ALA A 563 -1.61 3.56 -8.41
CA ALA A 563 -0.70 4.44 -7.70
C ALA A 563 0.66 3.74 -7.59
N GLY A 564 1.59 4.10 -8.47
CA GLY A 564 2.93 3.54 -8.50
C GLY A 564 3.75 3.93 -7.27
N TRP A 565 4.95 3.35 -7.15
CA TRP A 565 5.88 3.55 -6.03
C TRP A 565 6.17 5.03 -5.72
N VAL A 566 6.06 5.90 -6.73
CA VAL A 566 6.22 7.36 -6.61
C VAL A 566 5.25 7.94 -5.59
N HIS A 567 3.97 7.61 -5.72
CA HIS A 567 2.92 8.18 -4.87
C HIS A 567 3.12 7.74 -3.42
N TRP A 568 3.30 6.44 -3.22
CA TRP A 568 3.49 5.84 -1.90
C TRP A 568 4.70 6.40 -1.16
N TYR A 569 5.86 6.45 -1.83
CA TYR A 569 7.08 6.96 -1.23
C TYR A 569 6.98 8.45 -0.88
N ASP A 570 6.39 9.26 -1.76
CA ASP A 570 6.23 10.69 -1.52
C ASP A 570 5.31 10.98 -0.35
N GLU A 571 4.16 10.30 -0.27
CA GLU A 571 3.20 10.51 0.82
C GLU A 571 3.77 10.09 2.16
N LEU A 572 4.46 8.94 2.21
CA LEU A 572 5.10 8.48 3.42
C LEU A 572 6.22 9.43 3.88
N SER A 573 7.09 9.85 2.96
CA SER A 573 8.21 10.75 3.26
C SER A 573 7.71 12.13 3.71
N GLN A 574 6.76 12.72 2.98
CA GLN A 574 6.16 14.01 3.33
C GLN A 574 5.39 13.94 4.66
N THR A 575 4.71 12.82 4.94
CA THR A 575 4.02 12.60 6.21
C THR A 575 5.00 12.51 7.37
N ALA A 576 6.10 11.76 7.21
CA ALA A 576 7.17 11.68 8.20
C ALA A 576 7.77 13.07 8.47
N GLU A 577 8.16 13.82 7.42
CA GLU A 577 8.70 15.17 7.56
C GLU A 577 7.70 16.11 8.28
N ARG A 578 6.43 16.10 7.86
CA ARG A 578 5.37 16.91 8.47
C ARG A 578 5.22 16.61 9.96
N LEU A 579 5.11 15.34 10.33
CA LEU A 579 4.89 14.93 11.71
C LEU A 579 6.14 15.17 12.57
N LYS A 580 7.33 14.99 12.01
CA LYS A 580 8.58 15.37 12.68
C LYS A 580 8.61 16.86 13.00
N SER A 581 8.18 17.73 12.06
CA SER A 581 8.10 19.18 12.32
C SER A 581 7.12 19.57 13.43
N GLN A 582 6.21 18.65 13.80
CA GLN A 582 5.26 18.77 14.91
C GLN A 582 5.76 18.10 16.20
N HIS A 583 7.03 17.65 16.24
CA HIS A 583 7.65 16.93 17.37
C HIS A 583 6.97 15.60 17.73
N VAL A 584 6.37 14.94 16.74
CA VAL A 584 5.93 13.55 16.89
C VAL A 584 7.15 12.64 16.93
N THR A 585 7.17 11.69 17.86
CA THR A 585 8.30 10.76 18.07
C THR A 585 8.43 9.75 16.94
N GLY A 586 7.31 9.26 16.43
CA GLY A 586 7.31 8.18 15.44
C GLY A 586 5.97 8.00 14.72
N LEU A 587 5.96 7.07 13.78
CA LEU A 587 4.77 6.69 13.03
C LEU A 587 4.24 5.35 13.56
N ALA A 588 2.93 5.25 13.76
CA ALA A 588 2.23 4.00 13.98
C ALA A 588 1.52 3.60 12.69
N VAL A 589 2.15 2.75 11.86
CA VAL A 589 1.71 2.51 10.47
C VAL A 589 1.04 1.16 10.35
N ASP A 590 -0.14 1.11 9.75
CA ASP A 590 -0.79 -0.17 9.42
C ASP A 590 0.10 -0.96 8.46
N VAL A 591 0.54 -2.14 8.89
CA VAL A 591 1.30 -3.09 8.06
C VAL A 591 0.53 -4.37 7.80
N TYR A 592 -0.57 -4.59 8.53
CA TYR A 592 -1.54 -5.67 8.29
C TYR A 592 -2.95 -5.17 8.59
N ALA A 593 -3.79 -5.09 7.56
CA ALA A 593 -5.15 -4.58 7.62
C ALA A 593 -5.99 -5.17 6.48
N GLY A 594 -7.29 -5.34 6.70
CA GLY A 594 -8.19 -5.92 5.70
C GLY A 594 -7.89 -7.39 5.35
N GLY A 595 -7.05 -8.08 6.14
CA GLY A 595 -6.59 -9.45 5.86
C GLY A 595 -5.34 -9.54 5.00
N ALA A 596 -4.77 -8.40 4.57
CA ALA A 596 -3.55 -8.35 3.77
C ALA A 596 -2.44 -7.59 4.47
N SER A 597 -1.20 -7.93 4.13
CA SER A 597 0.03 -7.35 4.67
C SER A 597 0.73 -6.44 3.67
N LEU A 598 1.55 -5.52 4.18
CA LEU A 598 2.47 -4.67 3.42
C LEU A 598 3.65 -5.47 2.80
N TRP A 599 3.78 -6.75 3.17
CA TRP A 599 4.75 -7.70 2.66
C TRP A 599 4.05 -8.92 2.07
N GLN A 600 4.73 -9.67 1.21
CA GLN A 600 4.21 -10.93 0.68
C GLN A 600 4.33 -12.04 1.73
N SER A 601 3.24 -12.74 2.00
CA SER A 601 3.21 -13.87 2.95
C SER A 601 2.22 -14.95 2.51
N ASP A 602 2.59 -16.20 2.76
CA ASP A 602 1.68 -17.36 2.70
C ASP A 602 0.50 -17.22 3.66
N LEU A 603 0.70 -16.55 4.81
CA LEU A 603 -0.32 -16.37 5.84
C LEU A 603 -1.40 -15.38 5.38
N THR A 604 -1.08 -14.49 4.43
CA THR A 604 -1.93 -13.38 3.99
C THR A 604 -2.31 -13.44 2.50
N ALA A 605 -1.87 -14.46 1.77
CA ALA A 605 -2.06 -14.64 0.33
C ALA A 605 -3.51 -14.50 -0.16
N GLY A 606 -4.47 -14.88 0.68
CA GLY A 606 -5.91 -14.76 0.40
C GLY A 606 -6.56 -13.46 0.83
N GLY A 607 -5.81 -12.47 1.30
CA GLY A 607 -6.34 -11.13 1.58
C GLY A 607 -6.44 -10.25 0.31
N PRO A 608 -7.28 -9.19 0.33
CA PRO A 608 -7.37 -8.22 -0.76
C PRO A 608 -6.07 -7.43 -0.93
N ARG A 609 -5.67 -7.16 -2.19
CA ARG A 609 -4.36 -6.56 -2.51
C ARG A 609 -4.10 -5.27 -1.73
N TRP A 610 -2.87 -5.11 -1.20
CA TRP A 610 -2.44 -3.87 -0.55
C TRP A 610 -2.48 -2.67 -1.51
N GLU A 611 -2.11 -2.88 -2.78
CA GLU A 611 -2.07 -1.83 -3.81
C GLU A 611 -3.41 -1.55 -4.50
N GLY A 612 -4.38 -2.46 -4.38
CA GLY A 612 -5.57 -2.44 -5.23
C GLY A 612 -5.27 -2.61 -6.73
N GLY A 613 -6.32 -2.84 -7.52
CA GLY A 613 -6.27 -2.82 -8.98
C GLY A 613 -5.65 -4.04 -9.69
N ALA A 614 -5.98 -4.15 -10.99
CA ALA A 614 -5.57 -5.24 -11.89
C ALA A 614 -4.12 -5.13 -12.41
N GLY A 615 -3.30 -4.23 -11.84
CA GLY A 615 -1.91 -4.01 -12.23
C GLY A 615 -1.00 -5.24 -12.05
N ASP A 616 0.21 -5.16 -12.61
CA ASP A 616 1.26 -6.18 -12.49
C ASP A 616 1.64 -6.37 -11.00
N PRO A 617 1.31 -7.50 -10.37
CA PRO A 617 1.74 -7.75 -9.00
C PRO A 617 3.25 -7.93 -8.98
N SER A 618 3.94 -7.06 -8.23
CA SER A 618 5.29 -7.42 -7.80
C SER A 618 5.18 -8.58 -6.81
N PHE A 619 5.29 -9.82 -7.31
CA PHE A 619 5.67 -10.97 -6.48
C PHE A 619 7.14 -10.87 -6.07
N ASP A 620 7.87 -9.93 -6.64
CA ASP A 620 9.21 -9.64 -6.16
C ASP A 620 9.09 -9.12 -4.73
N GLU A 621 10.11 -9.40 -3.92
CA GLU A 621 10.29 -8.93 -2.54
C GLU A 621 10.48 -7.41 -2.49
N GLU A 622 9.54 -6.67 -3.05
CA GLU A 622 9.55 -5.24 -3.12
C GLU A 622 9.12 -4.76 -1.74
N ASN A 623 10.12 -4.76 -0.86
CA ASN A 623 10.00 -4.64 0.58
C ASN A 623 9.51 -3.25 0.98
N ARG A 624 8.21 -2.97 0.81
CA ARG A 624 7.56 -1.77 1.36
C ARG A 624 7.76 -1.68 2.86
N LEU A 625 7.80 -2.82 3.54
CA LEU A 625 8.15 -2.88 4.96
C LEU A 625 9.59 -2.39 5.22
N ALA A 626 10.55 -2.78 4.40
CA ALA A 626 11.93 -2.26 4.51
C ALA A 626 12.03 -0.80 4.08
N LEU A 627 11.27 -0.38 3.06
CA LEU A 627 11.23 1.02 2.64
C LEU A 627 10.61 1.89 3.73
N LEU A 628 9.56 1.41 4.41
CA LEU A 628 8.96 2.05 5.57
C LEU A 628 9.99 2.22 6.68
N CYS A 629 10.77 1.19 6.98
CA CYS A 629 11.88 1.29 7.95
C CYS A 629 12.91 2.35 7.50
N ARG A 630 13.32 2.34 6.23
CA ARG A 630 14.28 3.31 5.68
C ARG A 630 13.77 4.75 5.75
N VAL A 631 12.52 5.00 5.38
CA VAL A 631 11.93 6.36 5.43
C VAL A 631 11.90 6.86 6.88
N ASN A 632 11.52 6.01 7.84
CA ASN A 632 11.57 6.36 9.25
C ASN A 632 13.00 6.60 9.74
N GLU A 633 13.98 5.78 9.32
CA GLU A 633 15.40 5.96 9.67
C GLU A 633 15.93 7.30 9.14
N GLN A 634 15.61 7.63 7.89
CA GLN A 634 16.00 8.89 7.25
C GLN A 634 15.30 10.11 7.81
N ALA A 635 14.07 9.94 8.29
CA ALA A 635 13.34 10.94 9.04
C ALA A 635 13.81 11.00 10.49
N GLY A 636 14.62 10.07 11.01
CA GLY A 636 14.97 10.01 12.43
C GLY A 636 13.74 9.86 13.34
N MET A 637 12.75 9.11 12.87
CA MET A 637 11.49 8.83 13.57
C MET A 637 11.42 7.36 13.95
N GLY A 638 10.76 7.08 15.09
CA GLY A 638 10.42 5.72 15.49
C GLY A 638 9.32 5.12 14.62
N LEU A 639 9.24 3.80 14.54
CA LEU A 639 8.20 3.05 13.85
C LEU A 639 7.52 2.07 14.81
N VAL A 640 6.20 2.10 14.84
CA VAL A 640 5.35 1.09 15.46
C VAL A 640 4.48 0.48 14.35
N PRO A 641 4.80 -0.72 13.83
CA PRO A 641 3.93 -1.41 12.89
C PRO A 641 2.63 -1.83 13.59
N THR A 642 1.50 -1.52 12.98
CA THR A 642 0.16 -1.79 13.50
C THR A 642 -0.48 -2.96 12.74
N LEU A 643 -1.06 -3.91 13.49
CA LEU A 643 -1.79 -5.07 12.99
C LEU A 643 -3.26 -4.97 13.43
N ARG A 644 -4.20 -4.99 12.48
CA ARG A 644 -5.62 -4.71 12.75
C ARG A 644 -6.53 -5.92 12.85
N PHE A 645 -6.19 -7.02 12.17
CA PHE A 645 -6.99 -8.25 12.14
C PHE A 645 -8.49 -7.96 11.91
N ASP A 646 -8.75 -7.15 10.90
CA ASP A 646 -10.06 -6.71 10.42
C ASP A 646 -10.25 -7.21 9.00
N GLY A 647 -10.04 -8.49 8.78
CA GLY A 647 -10.25 -9.08 7.46
C GLY A 647 -10.16 -10.59 7.51
N ILE A 648 -10.29 -11.18 6.33
CA ILE A 648 -10.29 -12.62 6.18
C ILE A 648 -8.88 -13.15 6.43
N HIS A 649 -8.79 -14.22 7.21
CA HIS A 649 -7.53 -14.88 7.49
C HIS A 649 -7.49 -16.22 6.73
N PRO A 650 -6.63 -16.35 5.69
CA PRO A 650 -6.60 -17.53 4.82
C PRO A 650 -6.50 -18.86 5.57
N ARG A 651 -5.62 -18.95 6.58
CA ARG A 651 -5.47 -20.15 7.41
C ARG A 651 -6.74 -20.53 8.17
N ILE A 652 -7.51 -19.55 8.66
CA ILE A 652 -8.75 -19.81 9.40
C ILE A 652 -9.84 -20.27 8.44
N GLU A 653 -9.94 -19.65 7.25
CA GLU A 653 -10.87 -20.11 6.21
C GLU A 653 -10.56 -21.52 5.72
N SER A 654 -9.28 -21.89 5.57
CA SER A 654 -8.88 -23.27 5.29
C SER A 654 -9.38 -24.25 6.36
N LEU A 655 -9.33 -23.89 7.64
CA LEU A 655 -9.87 -24.72 8.72
C LEU A 655 -11.40 -24.78 8.70
N LEU A 656 -12.07 -23.67 8.33
CA LEU A 656 -13.52 -23.64 8.15
C LEU A 656 -13.99 -24.46 6.94
N GLY A 657 -13.14 -24.69 5.93
CA GLY A 657 -13.43 -25.60 4.82
C GLY A 657 -13.52 -27.06 5.27
N GLN A 658 -12.78 -27.44 6.32
CA GLN A 658 -12.73 -28.81 6.83
C GLN A 658 -13.88 -29.08 7.81
N VAL A 659 -14.68 -30.11 7.55
CA VAL A 659 -15.91 -30.42 8.32
C VAL A 659 -15.63 -30.56 9.82
N ASP A 660 -14.56 -31.26 10.19
CA ASP A 660 -14.22 -31.53 11.60
C ASP A 660 -13.59 -30.35 12.34
N CYS A 661 -13.08 -29.35 11.61
CA CYS A 661 -12.37 -28.22 12.20
C CYS A 661 -13.25 -26.97 12.39
N LYS A 662 -14.47 -26.94 11.84
CA LYS A 662 -15.41 -25.81 11.95
C LYS A 662 -15.80 -25.41 13.39
N PRO A 663 -16.10 -26.35 14.31
CA PRO A 663 -16.59 -25.98 15.64
C PRO A 663 -15.58 -25.09 16.38
N GLY A 664 -16.04 -24.03 17.04
CA GLY A 664 -15.20 -23.11 17.82
C GLY A 664 -14.61 -21.92 17.06
N LEU A 665 -14.46 -21.98 15.73
CA LEU A 665 -13.72 -20.95 14.98
C LEU A 665 -14.50 -19.64 14.73
N LEU A 666 -15.83 -19.71 14.66
CA LEU A 666 -16.69 -18.55 14.42
C LEU A 666 -17.29 -18.05 15.74
N CYS A 667 -17.33 -16.72 15.90
CA CYS A 667 -17.85 -16.11 17.11
C CYS A 667 -19.38 -16.09 17.06
N LEU A 668 -20.03 -17.02 17.77
CA LEU A 668 -21.50 -17.13 17.81
C LEU A 668 -22.12 -16.29 18.93
N GLY A 669 -23.22 -15.64 18.60
CA GLY A 669 -24.05 -14.84 19.49
C GLY A 669 -25.12 -15.62 20.23
N ARG A 670 -26.06 -14.91 20.84
CA ARG A 670 -27.17 -15.47 21.63
C ARG A 670 -28.20 -16.25 20.82
N ASP A 671 -28.32 -15.90 19.56
CA ASP A 671 -29.17 -16.50 18.54
C ASP A 671 -28.53 -17.75 17.91
N GLY A 672 -27.26 -18.03 18.23
CA GLY A 672 -26.50 -19.09 17.58
C GLY A 672 -25.97 -18.70 16.20
N GLU A 673 -26.16 -17.43 15.81
CA GLU A 673 -25.71 -16.92 14.52
C GLU A 673 -24.33 -16.29 14.66
N VAL A 674 -23.62 -16.29 13.53
CA VAL A 674 -22.36 -15.57 13.39
C VAL A 674 -22.69 -14.10 13.17
N ARG A 675 -21.88 -13.19 13.70
CA ARG A 675 -21.96 -11.78 13.30
C ARG A 675 -21.64 -11.68 11.81
N ASP A 676 -22.66 -11.42 10.99
CA ASP A 676 -22.52 -11.43 9.54
C ASP A 676 -21.93 -10.12 9.00
N ALA A 677 -21.28 -10.21 7.84
CA ALA A 677 -20.55 -9.12 7.20
C ALA A 677 -21.46 -7.99 6.66
N SER A 678 -22.79 -8.11 6.75
CA SER A 678 -23.71 -7.06 6.27
C SER A 678 -23.83 -5.88 7.24
N GLU A 679 -23.57 -6.09 8.54
CA GLU A 679 -23.64 -5.03 9.55
C GLU A 679 -22.33 -4.27 9.73
N THR A 680 -21.21 -4.86 9.34
CA THR A 680 -19.89 -4.22 9.32
C THR A 680 -19.28 -4.42 7.95
N LEU A 681 -18.88 -3.34 7.27
CA LEU A 681 -18.24 -3.28 5.94
C LEU A 681 -16.98 -4.18 5.74
N VAL A 682 -16.68 -5.11 6.64
CA VAL A 682 -15.43 -5.85 6.74
C VAL A 682 -15.68 -7.23 7.42
N GLY A 683 -15.50 -8.32 6.67
CA GLY A 683 -15.11 -9.67 7.13
C GLY A 683 -16.04 -10.48 8.06
N ARG A 684 -15.76 -11.79 8.19
CA ARG A 684 -16.35 -12.69 9.20
C ARG A 684 -15.71 -12.46 10.57
N HIS A 685 -16.50 -12.55 11.65
CA HIS A 685 -15.97 -12.43 13.00
C HIS A 685 -15.48 -13.79 13.54
N TYR A 686 -14.16 -14.00 13.56
CA TYR A 686 -13.56 -15.20 14.17
C TYR A 686 -13.65 -15.14 15.70
N ASN A 687 -13.64 -16.32 16.33
CA ASN A 687 -13.67 -16.43 17.78
C ASN A 687 -12.26 -16.38 18.36
N ILE A 688 -11.85 -15.22 18.87
CA ILE A 688 -10.53 -15.01 19.46
C ILE A 688 -10.26 -15.84 20.74
N LEU A 689 -11.27 -16.51 21.29
CA LEU A 689 -11.11 -17.45 22.41
C LEU A 689 -10.61 -18.83 21.96
N ASP A 690 -10.70 -19.15 20.67
CA ASP A 690 -10.22 -20.41 20.11
C ASP A 690 -8.68 -20.39 19.94
N PRO A 691 -7.94 -21.40 20.44
CA PRO A 691 -6.48 -21.41 20.38
C PRO A 691 -5.93 -21.42 18.95
N ARG A 692 -6.69 -21.93 17.97
CA ARG A 692 -6.29 -21.94 16.56
C ARG A 692 -6.37 -20.55 15.94
N VAL A 693 -7.37 -19.76 16.34
CA VAL A 693 -7.50 -18.34 15.95
C VAL A 693 -6.38 -17.53 16.60
N GLN A 694 -6.09 -17.78 17.88
CA GLN A 694 -4.94 -17.17 18.57
C GLN A 694 -3.61 -17.53 17.91
N GLY A 695 -3.43 -18.80 17.51
CA GLY A 695 -2.24 -19.26 16.79
C GLY A 695 -2.04 -18.50 15.47
N ALA A 696 -3.10 -18.28 14.70
CA ALA A 696 -3.05 -17.50 13.46
C ALA A 696 -2.58 -16.05 13.69
N VAL A 697 -3.02 -15.40 14.79
CA VAL A 697 -2.53 -14.08 15.19
C VAL A 697 -1.03 -14.13 15.50
N LEU A 698 -0.59 -15.11 16.30
CA LEU A 698 0.79 -15.27 16.69
C LEU A 698 1.73 -15.55 15.51
N ASP A 699 1.28 -16.31 14.50
CA ASP A 699 2.06 -16.59 13.30
C ASP A 699 2.35 -15.31 12.49
N VAL A 700 1.33 -14.45 12.31
CA VAL A 700 1.48 -13.17 11.60
C VAL A 700 2.44 -12.24 12.36
N VAL A 701 2.32 -12.19 13.69
CA VAL A 701 3.23 -11.43 14.55
C VAL A 701 4.67 -11.96 14.44
N ALA A 702 4.85 -13.28 14.49
CA ALA A 702 6.17 -13.91 14.39
C ALA A 702 6.84 -13.62 13.04
N GLU A 703 6.09 -13.69 11.94
CA GLU A 703 6.63 -13.36 10.63
C GLU A 703 7.02 -11.88 10.53
N LEU A 704 6.19 -10.97 11.06
CA LEU A 704 6.51 -9.54 11.09
C LEU A 704 7.79 -9.28 11.88
N VAL A 705 7.91 -9.84 13.08
CA VAL A 705 9.09 -9.65 13.94
C VAL A 705 10.35 -10.19 13.26
N GLU A 706 10.26 -11.35 12.61
CA GLU A 706 11.39 -11.91 11.87
C GLU A 706 11.86 -10.99 10.73
N ARG A 707 10.92 -10.41 9.98
CA ARG A 707 11.23 -9.49 8.87
C ARG A 707 11.78 -8.15 9.35
N LEU A 708 11.43 -7.73 10.55
CA LEU A 708 11.91 -6.47 11.16
C LEU A 708 13.19 -6.66 11.98
N ARG A 709 13.67 -7.90 12.12
CA ARG A 709 14.90 -8.22 12.86
C ARG A 709 16.08 -7.39 12.32
N GLY A 710 16.75 -6.67 13.22
CA GLY A 710 17.89 -5.81 12.87
C GLY A 710 17.52 -4.38 12.45
N SER A 711 16.22 -4.04 12.35
CA SER A 711 15.78 -2.66 12.11
C SER A 711 15.90 -1.81 13.38
N GLY A 712 16.78 -0.81 13.36
CA GLY A 712 17.02 0.07 14.51
C GLY A 712 15.95 1.13 14.76
N VAL A 713 14.91 1.20 13.92
CA VAL A 713 13.85 2.23 14.01
C VAL A 713 12.57 1.72 14.67
N VAL A 714 12.46 0.40 14.91
CA VAL A 714 11.23 -0.20 15.44
C VAL A 714 11.20 -0.04 16.96
N ASP A 715 10.19 0.66 17.46
CA ASP A 715 9.99 0.94 18.89
C ASP A 715 9.08 -0.08 19.59
N GLY A 716 8.44 -0.97 18.82
CA GLY A 716 7.49 -1.97 19.28
C GLY A 716 6.49 -2.30 18.18
N ILE A 717 5.46 -3.08 18.51
CA ILE A 717 4.33 -3.36 17.62
C ILE A 717 3.02 -2.97 18.29
N ALA A 718 2.00 -2.66 17.50
CA ALA A 718 0.65 -2.39 17.99
C ALA A 718 -0.34 -3.43 17.45
N LEU A 719 -1.16 -3.99 18.34
CA LEU A 719 -2.38 -4.73 17.97
C LEU A 719 -3.57 -3.78 18.12
N GLU A 720 -4.24 -3.45 17.03
CA GLU A 720 -5.39 -2.55 17.08
C GLU A 720 -6.67 -3.33 17.40
N LEU A 721 -7.37 -2.90 18.44
CA LEU A 721 -8.69 -3.41 18.80
C LEU A 721 -9.78 -2.61 18.09
N SER A 722 -9.79 -2.70 16.76
CA SER A 722 -10.77 -2.01 15.92
C SER A 722 -12.17 -2.59 16.11
N ALA A 723 -13.21 -1.74 16.05
CA ALA A 723 -14.61 -2.18 16.04
C ALA A 723 -14.95 -3.04 14.81
N LYS A 724 -14.12 -2.98 13.76
CA LYS A 724 -14.21 -3.82 12.55
C LYS A 724 -13.32 -5.07 12.62
N GLY A 725 -12.45 -5.16 13.64
CA GLY A 725 -11.55 -6.29 13.84
C GLY A 725 -12.17 -7.40 14.67
N TRP A 726 -11.63 -8.61 14.58
CA TRP A 726 -12.11 -9.78 15.32
C TRP A 726 -11.26 -10.11 16.57
N LEU A 727 -10.32 -9.24 16.95
CA LEU A 727 -9.53 -9.37 18.19
C LEU A 727 -10.30 -9.01 19.48
N HIS A 728 -11.51 -8.46 19.35
CA HIS A 728 -12.37 -8.16 20.48
C HIS A 728 -13.62 -9.03 20.46
N LEU A 729 -14.29 -9.16 21.61
CA LEU A 729 -15.60 -9.81 21.69
C LEU A 729 -16.70 -8.74 21.66
N PRO A 730 -17.74 -8.87 20.82
CA PRO A 730 -18.75 -7.82 20.66
C PRO A 730 -19.58 -7.53 21.93
N GLY A 731 -19.64 -8.48 22.86
CA GLY A 731 -20.39 -8.33 24.11
C GLY A 731 -20.22 -9.51 25.06
N VAL A 732 -21.11 -9.59 26.07
CA VAL A 732 -21.08 -10.67 27.07
C VAL A 732 -21.60 -11.98 26.50
N ALA A 733 -22.71 -11.96 25.78
CA ALA A 733 -23.34 -13.12 25.16
C ALA A 733 -22.77 -13.46 23.76
N TRP A 734 -21.44 -13.59 23.67
CA TRP A 734 -20.70 -13.93 22.45
C TRP A 734 -19.61 -14.96 22.76
N GLY A 735 -19.29 -15.81 21.77
CA GLY A 735 -18.41 -16.97 21.94
C GLY A 735 -19.15 -18.14 22.60
N LEU A 736 -20.44 -18.29 22.30
CA LEU A 736 -21.34 -19.26 22.95
C LEU A 736 -21.43 -20.60 22.22
N ASP A 737 -20.55 -20.85 21.27
CA ASP A 737 -20.49 -22.12 20.54
C ASP A 737 -20.19 -23.30 21.47
N ASP A 738 -20.53 -24.50 21.00
CA ASP A 738 -20.44 -25.72 21.80
C ASP A 738 -19.01 -26.02 22.28
N THR A 739 -18.00 -25.68 21.47
CA THR A 739 -16.59 -25.96 21.79
C THR A 739 -16.06 -24.97 22.82
N THR A 740 -16.31 -23.68 22.63
CA THR A 740 -15.86 -22.64 23.55
C THR A 740 -16.55 -22.76 24.91
N PHE A 741 -17.87 -23.00 24.91
CA PHE A 741 -18.61 -23.14 26.16
C PHE A 741 -18.20 -24.41 26.91
N LEU A 742 -17.95 -25.52 26.21
CA LEU A 742 -17.40 -26.74 26.81
C LEU A 742 -16.07 -26.48 27.52
N ARG A 743 -15.13 -25.78 26.87
CA ARG A 743 -13.85 -25.40 27.48
C ARG A 743 -14.02 -24.57 28.74
N PHE A 744 -14.88 -23.56 28.69
CA PHE A 744 -15.21 -22.76 29.88
C PHE A 744 -15.72 -23.64 31.04
N VAL A 745 -16.63 -24.57 30.76
CA VAL A 745 -17.17 -25.48 31.80
C VAL A 745 -16.08 -26.41 32.34
N GLN A 746 -15.20 -26.92 31.48
CA GLN A 746 -14.09 -27.81 31.87
C GLN A 746 -13.05 -27.08 32.72
N GLU A 747 -12.65 -25.87 32.32
CA GLU A 747 -11.59 -25.11 32.98
C GLU A 747 -12.08 -24.43 34.28
N THR A 748 -13.36 -24.03 34.36
CA THR A 748 -13.90 -23.34 35.55
C THR A 748 -14.74 -24.22 36.47
N GLY A 749 -15.24 -25.37 35.97
CA GLY A 749 -16.18 -26.23 36.68
C GLY A 749 -17.61 -25.67 36.82
N LYS A 750 -17.89 -24.46 36.29
CA LYS A 750 -19.19 -23.76 36.34
C LYS A 750 -20.04 -24.08 35.10
N GLY A 751 -21.36 -23.92 35.15
CA GLY A 751 -22.23 -24.00 33.96
C GLY A 751 -22.54 -25.39 33.40
N LYS A 752 -22.22 -26.48 34.14
CA LYS A 752 -22.48 -27.87 33.72
C LYS A 752 -23.94 -28.15 33.35
N THR A 753 -24.88 -27.58 34.08
CA THR A 753 -26.32 -27.74 33.83
C THR A 753 -26.74 -27.13 32.50
N VAL A 754 -26.17 -25.97 32.15
CA VAL A 754 -26.46 -25.24 30.91
C VAL A 754 -25.78 -25.90 29.70
N LEU A 755 -24.61 -26.50 29.89
CA LEU A 755 -23.89 -27.23 28.84
C LEU A 755 -24.66 -28.46 28.34
N LEU A 756 -25.40 -29.15 29.22
CA LEU A 756 -26.17 -30.35 28.87
C LEU A 756 -27.36 -30.05 27.94
N ASP A 757 -27.76 -28.78 27.82
CA ASP A 757 -28.76 -28.38 26.83
C ASP A 757 -28.16 -28.45 25.42
N SER A 758 -28.65 -29.43 24.66
CA SER A 758 -28.28 -29.65 23.25
C SER A 758 -29.39 -29.21 22.29
N GLY A 759 -30.47 -28.61 22.81
CA GLY A 759 -31.62 -28.18 22.02
C GLY A 759 -31.33 -26.96 21.14
N PRO A 760 -32.29 -26.58 20.26
CA PRO A 760 -32.16 -25.40 19.41
C PRO A 760 -32.04 -24.09 20.23
N ASN A 761 -32.57 -24.07 21.45
CA ASN A 761 -32.53 -22.89 22.34
C ASN A 761 -31.26 -22.80 23.21
N ARG A 762 -30.29 -23.70 23.02
CA ARG A 762 -29.09 -23.77 23.87
C ARG A 762 -28.30 -22.47 23.92
N PHE A 763 -28.22 -21.73 22.81
CA PHE A 763 -27.50 -20.45 22.75
C PHE A 763 -28.20 -19.37 23.59
N THR A 764 -29.52 -19.30 23.54
CA THR A 764 -30.33 -18.42 24.38
C THR A 764 -30.16 -18.75 25.87
N ALA A 765 -30.18 -20.04 26.22
CA ALA A 765 -29.96 -20.49 27.59
C ALA A 765 -28.56 -20.13 28.11
N ARG A 766 -27.52 -20.36 27.29
CA ARG A 766 -26.14 -19.94 27.59
C ARG A 766 -26.04 -18.42 27.74
N ALA A 767 -26.64 -17.66 26.84
CA ALA A 767 -26.66 -16.20 26.90
C ALA A 767 -27.25 -15.69 28.22
N ALA A 768 -28.42 -16.19 28.61
CA ALA A 768 -29.06 -15.84 29.87
C ALA A 768 -28.17 -16.20 31.08
N ALA A 769 -27.51 -17.35 31.05
CA ALA A 769 -26.63 -17.78 32.13
C ALA A 769 -25.37 -16.88 32.23
N VAL A 770 -24.70 -16.55 31.12
CA VAL A 770 -23.50 -15.69 31.13
C VAL A 770 -23.81 -14.21 31.33
N GLU A 771 -25.05 -13.78 31.11
CA GLU A 771 -25.49 -12.43 31.47
C GLU A 771 -25.92 -12.33 32.94
N GLY A 772 -26.36 -13.44 33.52
CA GLY A 772 -26.77 -13.58 34.92
C GLY A 772 -25.71 -14.27 35.80
N GLU A 773 -26.02 -15.47 36.27
CA GLU A 773 -25.27 -16.16 37.33
C GLU A 773 -23.82 -16.49 36.98
N LEU A 774 -23.52 -16.75 35.70
CA LEU A 774 -22.18 -17.11 35.23
C LEU A 774 -21.36 -15.89 34.82
N ARG A 775 -21.92 -14.67 34.85
CA ARG A 775 -21.30 -13.46 34.30
C ARG A 775 -19.88 -13.23 34.77
N SER A 776 -19.66 -13.20 36.08
CA SER A 776 -18.32 -12.92 36.64
C SER A 776 -17.30 -13.99 36.26
N ALA A 777 -17.69 -15.27 36.32
CA ALA A 777 -16.82 -16.39 35.94
C ALA A 777 -16.50 -16.38 34.43
N TRP A 778 -17.50 -16.12 33.60
CA TRP A 778 -17.37 -16.01 32.15
C TRP A 778 -16.44 -14.86 31.76
N LEU A 779 -16.63 -13.66 32.30
CA LEU A 779 -15.78 -12.51 32.01
C LEU A 779 -14.34 -12.72 32.48
N ALA A 780 -14.14 -13.29 33.66
CA ALA A 780 -12.81 -13.59 34.19
C ALA A 780 -12.06 -14.59 33.31
N TRP A 781 -12.72 -15.70 32.95
CA TRP A 781 -12.13 -16.72 32.09
C TRP A 781 -11.75 -16.15 30.71
N ARG A 782 -12.64 -15.38 30.07
CA ARG A 782 -12.33 -14.74 28.78
C ARG A 782 -11.16 -13.76 28.88
N ALA A 783 -11.11 -12.95 29.94
CA ALA A 783 -10.00 -12.03 30.16
C ALA A 783 -8.67 -12.78 30.29
N GLU A 784 -8.65 -13.93 30.96
CA GLU A 784 -7.48 -14.80 31.06
C GLU A 784 -7.07 -15.37 29.69
N GLN A 785 -8.01 -15.85 28.87
CA GLN A 785 -7.71 -16.32 27.52
C GLN A 785 -7.08 -15.23 26.64
N ILE A 786 -7.60 -13.99 26.72
CA ILE A 786 -7.04 -12.85 25.98
C ILE A 786 -5.68 -12.43 26.55
N ALA A 787 -5.50 -12.49 27.87
CA ALA A 787 -4.21 -12.18 28.49
C ALA A 787 -3.13 -13.17 28.05
N MET A 788 -3.46 -14.47 27.93
CA MET A 788 -2.53 -15.48 27.41
C MET A 788 -2.11 -15.20 25.97
N LEU A 789 -3.04 -14.77 25.10
CA LEU A 789 -2.70 -14.33 23.74
C LEU A 789 -1.69 -13.18 23.77
N HIS A 790 -1.95 -12.13 24.56
CA HIS A 790 -1.05 -10.97 24.65
C HIS A 790 0.31 -11.32 25.27
N GLN A 791 0.37 -12.27 26.21
CA GLN A 791 1.64 -12.81 26.71
C GLN A 791 2.40 -13.59 25.62
N GLY A 792 1.69 -14.30 24.73
CA GLY A 792 2.27 -14.94 23.56
C GLY A 792 2.89 -13.92 22.60
N VAL A 793 2.15 -12.86 22.29
CA VAL A 793 2.61 -11.73 21.46
C VAL A 793 3.87 -11.10 22.08
N ALA A 794 3.84 -10.78 23.36
CA ALA A 794 4.96 -10.18 24.09
C ALA A 794 6.19 -11.09 24.25
N ARG A 795 6.05 -12.41 24.02
CA ARG A 795 7.20 -13.34 24.00
C ARG A 795 7.86 -13.40 22.63
N ILE A 796 7.09 -13.15 21.57
CA ILE A 796 7.58 -13.16 20.19
C ILE A 796 8.34 -11.86 19.88
N VAL A 797 7.79 -10.73 20.30
CA VAL A 797 8.39 -9.39 20.24
C VAL A 797 9.52 -9.28 21.25
#